data_AF-A0A9P9JM17-F1
#
_entry.id   AF-A0A9P9JM17-F1
#
_cell.length_a   1.000
_cell.length_b   1.000
_cell.length_c   1.000
_cell.angle_alpha   90.00
_cell.angle_beta   90.00
_cell.angle_gamma   90.00
#
_symmetry.space_group_name_H-M   'P 1'
#
loop_
_entity.id
_entity.type
_entity.pdbx_description
1 polymer ?
#
loop_
_entity_poly.entity_id
_entity_poly.type
_entity_poly.pdbx_seq_one_letter_code
_entity_poly.pdbx_strand_id
1 'polypeptide(L)'
;MSFRKRNVVIGSSSGASTSIARQEKSLAPGTRPSPLDGRLTTSTGTQSLDQLLAGHAGMPMGTSLLIEETGTTDFGGVLLRYYAAEGLVQGHQVHLLGFGDGWRRELPGTGRQANSRSSKTTSSSDEKMKIAWRYETLGQRSVPTRDPQASLGPGQGTAPFCHTFDLSKRLESNAIQGEFHASPIDGLLASPSQAPFKKFISDITSKIKSSTPSTVHRIIVPSLLSPTLYSSAASQPREVLQFLHALRALLRQFPTQTTALLTLPITLFQRSSGLTRWMELLSDGVLELIPLQHQGPVAREPGGEDKGQGMLRTHSLPVFHEKGGGIEGTWARENLSFRLSSSGGLVIEPFSLPPDTMAASTASNPVRISKIAGRFLIFDADSAALLRRNENVNGTLTGTAPQQPTQNIFLGLPVELRPEEAEALVSRKVAYLVDVVAAHQSVLRNPDPDARNAYLDSLKTRKQTAQRVFAEQSAKRAAEVAGRHGAPASRSKKSPPTNADDDALFSSNPSEPSSRLADGATKSLGVTPTSSSCLISQEIARIFRAENPTESPLCRFLLSSGYYMTPGLRFGAKYSVYPGDPLRFHAHFMASQYDWDEEIPILDIVAGGRLATAVKKAFLIGGQEPGLEASSDRQVRTFSLEWAAM
;
A
#
# COMPACT_ATOMS: atom_id res chain seq x y z
N MET A 1 4.55 29.63 33.12
CA MET A 1 5.83 29.64 33.88
C MET A 1 6.88 28.93 33.03
N SER A 2 7.71 29.67 32.28
CA SER A 2 8.77 29.08 31.46
C SER A 2 10.08 29.07 32.25
N PHE A 3 10.71 27.91 32.36
CA PHE A 3 12.02 27.78 33.01
C PHE A 3 13.12 27.85 31.94
N ARG A 4 14.01 28.84 32.07
CA ARG A 4 15.28 28.90 31.32
C ARG A 4 16.38 28.21 32.12
N LYS A 5 17.10 27.29 31.48
CA LYS A 5 18.28 26.62 32.06
C LYS A 5 19.45 27.62 32.15
N ARG A 6 19.92 27.90 33.37
CA ARG A 6 21.23 28.53 33.62
C ARG A 6 22.21 27.43 34.00
N ASN A 7 23.30 27.28 33.24
CA ASN A 7 24.44 26.47 33.67
C ASN A 7 25.34 27.37 34.52
N VAL A 8 25.30 27.21 35.83
CA VAL A 8 26.31 27.74 36.75
C VAL A 8 27.11 26.53 37.24
N VAL A 9 28.41 26.52 36.95
CA VAL A 9 29.35 25.54 37.50
C VAL A 9 29.79 26.07 38.86
N ILE A 10 29.48 25.35 39.94
CA ILE A 10 29.93 25.67 41.30
C ILE A 10 31.15 24.81 41.60
N GLY A 11 32.30 25.47 41.80
CA GLY A 11 33.37 25.05 42.71
C GLY A 11 34.32 23.95 42.24
N SER A 12 35.52 24.37 41.82
CA SER A 12 36.72 23.52 41.81
C SER A 12 37.29 23.41 43.23
N SER A 13 37.28 22.20 43.80
CA SER A 13 38.17 21.86 44.91
C SER A 13 39.23 20.89 44.40
N SER A 14 40.47 21.38 44.34
CA SER A 14 41.71 20.66 44.07
C SER A 14 41.87 19.48 45.02
N GLY A 15 41.72 18.27 44.49
CA GLY A 15 42.03 17.00 45.13
C GLY A 15 42.68 16.06 44.11
N ALA A 16 43.80 15.47 44.49
CA ALA A 16 44.75 14.73 43.66
C ALA A 16 44.12 13.87 42.55
N SER A 17 44.54 14.12 41.30
CA SER A 17 44.19 13.33 40.13
C SER A 17 44.94 12.01 40.14
N THR A 18 44.34 10.97 40.71
CA THR A 18 44.60 9.60 40.24
C THR A 18 44.04 9.50 38.82
N SER A 19 44.94 9.33 37.84
CA SER A 19 44.58 9.10 36.45
C SER A 19 43.84 7.76 36.32
N ILE A 20 42.51 7.78 36.44
CA ILE A 20 41.68 6.68 35.96
C ILE A 20 41.82 6.69 34.45
N ALA A 21 42.58 5.74 33.92
CA ALA A 21 42.66 5.49 32.49
C ALA A 21 41.23 5.31 31.96
N ARG A 22 40.80 6.22 31.09
CA ARG A 22 39.58 6.07 30.30
C ARG A 22 39.79 4.85 29.39
N GLN A 23 39.39 3.66 29.85
CA GLN A 23 39.22 2.52 28.96
C GLN A 23 38.04 2.86 28.04
N GLU A 24 38.33 3.41 26.87
CA GLU A 24 37.37 3.40 25.77
C GLU A 24 37.10 1.93 25.43
N LYS A 25 35.97 1.39 25.90
CA LYS A 25 35.49 0.08 25.46
C LYS A 25 35.20 0.20 23.97
N SER A 26 36.10 -0.35 23.14
CA SER A 26 35.88 -0.48 21.70
C SER A 26 34.61 -1.30 21.49
N LEU A 27 33.62 -0.71 20.82
CA LEU A 27 32.39 -1.41 20.44
C LEU A 27 32.73 -2.54 19.45
N ALA A 28 31.87 -3.56 19.41
CA ALA A 28 31.99 -4.60 18.40
C ALA A 28 31.98 -3.96 16.99
N PRO A 29 32.82 -4.44 16.04
CA PRO A 29 32.75 -4.01 14.65
C PRO A 29 31.31 -4.08 14.13
N GLY A 30 30.91 -3.15 13.27
CA GLY A 30 29.53 -3.13 12.72
C GLY A 30 28.42 -2.72 13.71
N THR A 31 28.77 -2.28 14.92
CA THR A 31 27.81 -1.78 15.91
C THR A 31 28.02 -0.30 16.24
N ARG A 32 26.94 0.42 16.51
CA ARG A 32 26.97 1.81 16.97
C ARG A 32 25.84 2.13 17.95
N PRO A 33 26.02 3.13 18.83
CA PRO A 33 24.92 3.63 19.66
C PRO A 33 23.83 4.26 18.78
N SER A 34 22.58 3.99 19.11
CA SER A 34 21.42 4.59 18.47
C SER A 34 21.41 6.10 18.68
N PRO A 35 21.13 6.91 17.65
CA PRO A 35 21.00 8.35 17.81
C PRO A 35 19.76 8.76 18.62
N LEU A 36 18.77 7.87 18.77
CA LEU A 36 17.55 8.16 19.52
C LEU A 36 17.74 8.02 21.04
N ASP A 37 18.32 6.90 21.50
CA ASP A 37 18.40 6.59 22.93
C ASP A 37 19.71 5.89 23.36
N GLY A 38 20.72 5.85 22.49
CA GLY A 38 22.06 5.35 22.82
C GLY A 38 22.19 3.82 22.89
N ARG A 39 21.11 3.05 22.71
CA ARG A 39 21.19 1.57 22.69
C ARG A 39 22.06 1.07 21.54
N LEU A 40 22.68 -0.10 21.68
CA LEU A 40 23.49 -0.65 20.61
C LEU A 40 22.61 -1.05 19.41
N THR A 41 23.05 -0.70 18.21
CA THR A 41 22.38 -1.01 16.94
C THR A 41 23.39 -1.56 15.94
N THR A 42 22.90 -2.34 14.98
CA THR A 42 23.69 -2.82 13.83
C THR A 42 22.93 -2.62 12.53
N SER A 43 23.64 -2.49 11.40
CA SER A 43 22.98 -2.29 10.11
C SER A 43 22.20 -3.54 9.67
N THR A 44 21.08 -3.33 8.98
CA THR A 44 20.34 -4.38 8.28
C THR A 44 20.98 -4.80 6.95
N GLY A 45 22.05 -4.12 6.51
CA GLY A 45 22.62 -4.25 5.16
C GLY A 45 21.81 -3.51 4.09
N THR A 46 20.72 -2.84 4.48
CA THR A 46 19.89 -2.01 3.61
C THR A 46 19.72 -0.64 4.25
N GLN A 47 20.45 0.36 3.74
CA GLN A 47 20.50 1.69 4.35
C GLN A 47 19.11 2.36 4.48
N SER A 48 18.24 2.18 3.48
CA SER A 48 16.86 2.72 3.56
C SER A 48 16.03 2.02 4.63
N LEU A 49 16.25 0.72 4.89
CA LEU A 49 15.57 0.00 5.96
C LEU A 49 16.08 0.46 7.34
N ASP A 50 17.38 0.67 7.50
CA ASP A 50 17.97 1.20 8.74
C ASP A 50 17.33 2.53 9.17
N GLN A 51 17.03 3.39 8.20
CA GLN A 51 16.38 4.68 8.43
C GLN A 51 14.91 4.57 8.86
N LEU A 52 14.24 3.44 8.60
CA LEU A 52 12.83 3.21 8.93
C LEU A 52 12.61 2.68 10.34
N LEU A 53 13.65 2.17 11.00
CA LEU A 53 13.55 1.53 12.31
C LEU A 53 13.44 2.54 13.46
N ALA A 54 12.32 3.28 13.47
CA ALA A 54 11.89 4.20 14.53
C ALA A 54 12.96 5.24 14.96
N GLY A 55 13.80 5.71 14.03
CA GLY A 55 14.87 6.66 14.33
C GLY A 55 16.11 6.03 14.98
N HIS A 56 16.16 4.71 15.13
CA HIS A 56 17.36 4.02 15.61
C HIS A 56 18.49 3.95 14.57
N ALA A 57 18.20 4.25 13.29
CA ALA A 57 19.18 4.26 12.20
C ALA A 57 19.97 2.94 12.08
N GLY A 58 19.27 1.82 12.25
CA GLY A 58 19.83 0.47 12.33
C GLY A 58 18.92 -0.43 13.17
N MET A 59 19.14 -1.74 13.10
CA MET A 59 18.46 -2.74 13.91
C MET A 59 18.92 -2.63 15.38
N PRO A 60 18.02 -2.38 16.35
CA PRO A 60 18.36 -2.45 17.76
C PRO A 60 18.82 -3.86 18.15
N MET A 61 19.93 -3.94 18.88
CA MET A 61 20.40 -5.22 19.42
C MET A 61 19.37 -5.81 20.40
N GLY A 62 19.26 -7.14 20.41
CA GLY A 62 18.29 -7.89 21.21
C GLY A 62 16.86 -7.88 20.66
N THR A 63 16.68 -7.58 19.38
CA THR A 63 15.35 -7.52 18.74
C THR A 63 15.23 -8.38 17.47
N SER A 64 13.99 -8.72 17.11
CA SER A 64 13.60 -9.41 15.88
C SER A 64 12.76 -8.55 14.94
N LEU A 65 12.93 -8.77 13.64
CA LEU A 65 12.09 -8.18 12.60
C LEU A 65 11.49 -9.28 11.72
N LEU A 66 10.17 -9.28 11.60
CA LEU A 66 9.42 -10.17 10.72
C LEU A 66 9.04 -9.41 9.43
N ILE A 67 9.47 -9.93 8.29
CA ILE A 67 9.15 -9.43 6.97
C ILE A 67 8.09 -10.33 6.34
N GLU A 68 6.88 -9.82 6.25
CA GLU A 68 5.77 -10.46 5.57
C GLU A 68 5.82 -10.12 4.07
N GLU A 69 5.53 -11.07 3.19
CA GLU A 69 5.47 -10.81 1.75
C GLU A 69 4.21 -11.39 1.12
N THR A 70 3.51 -10.57 0.34
CA THR A 70 2.34 -10.96 -0.46
C THR A 70 2.76 -11.40 -1.86
N GLY A 71 2.12 -12.43 -2.42
CA GLY A 71 2.35 -12.88 -3.79
C GLY A 71 3.37 -14.01 -3.88
N THR A 72 4.04 -14.08 -5.03
CA THR A 72 4.97 -15.17 -5.40
C THR A 72 6.40 -14.70 -5.63
N THR A 73 6.72 -13.46 -5.27
CA THR A 73 8.07 -12.90 -5.36
C THR A 73 8.88 -13.24 -4.10
N ASP A 74 10.18 -12.92 -4.10
CA ASP A 74 11.10 -13.14 -2.97
C ASP A 74 11.91 -11.87 -2.62
N PHE A 75 11.24 -10.72 -2.49
CA PHE A 75 11.90 -9.48 -2.08
C PHE A 75 12.40 -9.55 -0.63
N GLY A 76 11.64 -10.22 0.24
CA GLY A 76 12.05 -10.51 1.63
C GLY A 76 13.31 -11.36 1.69
N GLY A 77 13.45 -12.37 0.81
CA GLY A 77 14.67 -13.14 0.70
C GLY A 77 15.89 -12.32 0.27
N VAL A 78 15.71 -11.26 -0.52
CA VAL A 78 16.81 -10.34 -0.86
C VAL A 78 17.24 -9.52 0.36
N LEU A 79 16.31 -9.03 1.18
CA LEU A 79 16.62 -8.36 2.44
C LEU A 79 17.42 -9.27 3.40
N LEU A 80 17.05 -10.55 3.51
CA LEU A 80 17.80 -11.52 4.33
C LEU A 80 19.23 -11.71 3.82
N ARG A 81 19.44 -11.71 2.49
CA ARG A 81 20.78 -11.85 1.90
C ARG A 81 21.64 -10.60 2.15
N TYR A 82 21.08 -9.39 2.10
CA TYR A 82 21.81 -8.19 2.52
C TYR A 82 22.16 -8.22 4.01
N TYR A 83 21.22 -8.64 4.86
CA TYR A 83 21.43 -8.78 6.29
C TYR A 83 22.53 -9.79 6.65
N ALA A 84 22.58 -10.91 5.92
CA ALA A 84 23.65 -11.90 6.03
C ALA A 84 25.00 -11.36 5.55
N ALA A 85 25.03 -10.74 4.36
CA ALA A 85 26.24 -10.23 3.75
C ALA A 85 26.88 -9.13 4.62
N GLU A 86 26.08 -8.19 5.13
CA GLU A 86 26.54 -7.16 6.07
C GLU A 86 27.17 -7.77 7.32
N GLY A 87 26.53 -8.81 7.89
CA GLY A 87 27.10 -9.54 9.02
C GLY A 87 28.46 -10.15 8.73
N LEU A 88 28.59 -10.85 7.61
CA LEU A 88 29.85 -11.51 7.25
C LEU A 88 30.97 -10.52 6.96
N VAL A 89 30.66 -9.38 6.34
CA VAL A 89 31.65 -8.31 6.08
C VAL A 89 32.09 -7.63 7.38
N GLN A 90 31.17 -7.46 8.34
CA GLN A 90 31.45 -6.84 9.64
C GLN A 90 32.11 -7.79 10.66
N GLY A 91 32.34 -9.06 10.34
CA GLY A 91 32.92 -10.02 11.28
C GLY A 91 31.92 -10.66 12.24
N HIS A 92 30.63 -10.61 11.93
CA HIS A 92 29.57 -11.21 12.76
C HIS A 92 29.40 -12.70 12.43
N GLN A 93 28.83 -13.44 13.38
CA GLN A 93 28.39 -14.81 13.13
C GLN A 93 26.95 -14.83 12.58
N VAL A 94 26.75 -15.46 11.44
CA VAL A 94 25.44 -15.56 10.78
C VAL A 94 24.90 -16.99 10.92
N HIS A 95 23.73 -17.14 11.55
CA HIS A 95 23.06 -18.42 11.74
C HIS A 95 21.83 -18.51 10.83
N LEU A 96 21.79 -19.51 9.96
CA LEU A 96 20.73 -19.71 8.97
C LEU A 96 19.93 -20.98 9.27
N LEU A 97 18.61 -20.86 9.39
CA LEU A 97 17.70 -22.01 9.42
C LEU A 97 17.21 -22.36 8.00
N GLY A 98 17.21 -23.64 7.65
CA GLY A 98 16.52 -24.17 6.48
C GLY A 98 17.43 -24.60 5.34
N PHE A 99 18.30 -23.71 4.87
CA PHE A 99 19.21 -23.99 3.77
C PHE A 99 20.60 -24.43 4.25
N GLY A 100 21.32 -25.17 3.40
CA GLY A 100 22.71 -25.55 3.64
C GLY A 100 23.73 -24.47 3.27
N ASP A 101 25.02 -24.81 3.36
CA ASP A 101 26.13 -23.89 3.09
C ASP A 101 26.14 -23.29 1.67
N GLY A 102 25.44 -23.93 0.73
CA GLY A 102 25.26 -23.42 -0.64
C GLY A 102 24.61 -22.03 -0.67
N TRP A 103 23.72 -21.72 0.28
CA TRP A 103 23.02 -20.43 0.36
C TRP A 103 23.99 -19.24 0.50
N ARG A 104 25.15 -19.46 1.13
CA ARG A 104 26.22 -18.45 1.25
C ARG A 104 26.72 -17.96 -0.11
N ARG A 105 26.65 -18.79 -1.16
CA ARG A 105 27.09 -18.45 -2.52
C ARG A 105 26.14 -17.50 -3.24
N GLU A 106 24.94 -17.29 -2.70
CA GLU A 106 23.93 -16.38 -3.24
C GLU A 106 24.03 -14.97 -2.65
N LEU A 107 24.92 -14.76 -1.67
CA LEU A 107 25.08 -13.47 -1.01
C LEU A 107 25.67 -12.43 -1.96
N PRO A 108 25.13 -11.21 -1.99
CA PRO A 108 25.57 -10.16 -2.90
C PRO A 108 26.97 -9.66 -2.55
N GLY A 109 27.73 -9.26 -3.58
CA GLY A 109 29.06 -8.70 -3.42
C GLY A 109 29.03 -7.23 -2.99
N THR A 110 30.12 -6.72 -2.45
CA THR A 110 30.24 -5.30 -2.11
C THR A 110 30.29 -4.44 -3.39
N GLY A 111 29.44 -3.40 -3.43
CA GLY A 111 29.38 -2.40 -4.48
C GLY A 111 30.42 -1.30 -4.28
N ARG A 112 30.68 -0.51 -5.33
CA ARG A 112 31.48 0.72 -5.19
C ARG A 112 30.62 1.79 -4.51
N GLN A 113 31.12 2.43 -3.46
CA GLN A 113 30.51 3.65 -2.95
C GLN A 113 30.42 4.67 -4.10
N ALA A 114 29.22 5.18 -4.35
CA ALA A 114 29.05 6.30 -5.26
C ALA A 114 29.70 7.52 -4.62
N ASN A 115 30.97 7.80 -4.94
CA ASN A 115 31.52 9.13 -4.76
C ASN A 115 30.59 10.09 -5.50
N SER A 116 30.02 11.05 -4.76
CA SER A 116 29.25 12.16 -5.34
C SER A 116 30.04 12.67 -6.54
N ARG A 117 29.50 12.48 -7.75
CA ARG A 117 30.10 13.01 -8.98
C ARG A 117 30.25 14.52 -8.77
N SER A 118 31.48 14.99 -8.65
CA SER A 118 31.81 16.40 -8.76
C SER A 118 31.30 16.85 -10.14
N SER A 119 30.20 17.60 -10.16
CA SER A 119 29.76 18.26 -11.37
C SER A 119 30.85 19.24 -11.77
N LYS A 120 31.41 19.03 -12.98
CA LYS A 120 32.26 20.02 -13.63
C LYS A 120 31.45 21.31 -13.76
N THR A 121 31.92 22.35 -13.11
CA THR A 121 31.45 23.73 -13.28
C THR A 121 31.69 24.19 -14.72
N THR A 122 30.62 24.32 -15.50
CA THR A 122 30.56 25.27 -16.63
C THR A 122 29.90 26.55 -16.13
N SER A 123 30.63 27.65 -16.26
CA SER A 123 30.24 29.00 -15.87
C SER A 123 29.09 29.54 -16.73
N SER A 124 27.97 29.84 -16.09
CA SER A 124 27.11 30.95 -16.51
C SER A 124 26.36 31.47 -15.29
N SER A 125 26.61 32.74 -14.99
CA SER A 125 25.90 33.54 -14.00
C SER A 125 24.40 33.54 -14.28
N ASP A 126 23.59 33.07 -13.33
CA ASP A 126 22.31 33.73 -13.09
C ASP A 126 21.91 33.62 -11.62
N GLU A 127 21.86 34.78 -11.00
CA GLU A 127 21.67 35.02 -9.59
C GLU A 127 20.17 35.19 -9.32
N LYS A 128 19.41 34.09 -9.15
CA LYS A 128 18.04 34.18 -8.61
C LYS A 128 17.50 32.85 -8.09
N MET A 129 16.74 32.92 -6.99
CA MET A 129 15.98 31.86 -6.30
C MET A 129 16.66 31.14 -5.10
N LYS A 130 17.20 31.90 -4.15
CA LYS A 130 17.59 31.41 -2.80
C LYS A 130 16.40 30.95 -1.90
N ILE A 131 15.16 30.93 -2.41
CA ILE A 131 13.95 30.61 -1.63
C ILE A 131 13.54 29.13 -1.77
N ALA A 132 13.71 28.51 -2.95
CA ALA A 132 13.32 27.10 -3.16
C ALA A 132 14.20 26.12 -2.35
N TRP A 133 15.47 26.45 -2.13
CA TRP A 133 16.39 25.62 -1.35
C TRP A 133 16.04 25.54 0.14
N ARG A 134 15.29 26.53 0.67
CA ARG A 134 14.88 26.57 2.08
C ARG A 134 13.71 25.65 2.40
N TYR A 135 12.89 25.25 1.42
CA TYR A 135 11.76 24.34 1.64
C TYR A 135 12.12 22.87 1.41
N GLU A 136 13.11 22.58 0.57
CA GLU A 136 13.65 21.22 0.42
C GLU A 136 14.28 20.70 1.73
N THR A 137 14.86 21.61 2.54
CA THR A 137 15.41 21.29 3.86
C THR A 137 14.36 21.14 4.98
N LEU A 138 13.10 21.52 4.74
CA LEU A 138 12.02 21.41 5.73
C LEU A 138 11.19 20.12 5.58
N GLY A 139 11.14 19.54 4.38
CA GLY A 139 10.46 18.26 4.10
C GLY A 139 11.27 17.01 4.52
N GLN A 140 12.59 17.13 4.63
CA GLN A 140 13.44 16.12 5.23
C GLN A 140 13.66 16.44 6.70
N ARG A 141 12.88 15.83 7.61
CA ARG A 141 13.34 15.61 8.99
C ARG A 141 14.44 14.55 9.00
N SER A 142 15.53 14.80 8.27
CA SER A 142 16.84 14.27 8.60
C SER A 142 17.28 15.04 9.83
N VAL A 143 17.39 14.35 10.97
CA VAL A 143 18.25 14.86 12.04
C VAL A 143 19.62 15.02 11.39
N PRO A 144 20.23 16.21 11.37
CA PRO A 144 21.60 16.32 10.92
C PRO A 144 22.43 15.49 11.90
N THR A 145 22.89 14.32 11.47
CA THR A 145 24.09 13.71 12.02
C THR A 145 25.20 14.70 11.72
N ARG A 146 25.38 15.64 12.63
CA ARG A 146 26.66 16.30 12.81
C ARG A 146 27.57 15.18 13.28
N ASP A 147 28.20 14.47 12.34
CA ASP A 147 29.37 13.68 12.65
C ASP A 147 30.27 14.63 13.47
N PRO A 148 30.68 14.27 14.69
CA PRO A 148 31.76 14.96 15.32
C PRO A 148 32.94 14.69 14.39
N GLN A 149 33.23 15.67 13.53
CA GLN A 149 34.52 15.82 12.88
C GLN A 149 35.49 16.12 14.03
N ALA A 150 35.85 15.07 14.77
CA ALA A 150 37.10 15.04 15.48
C ALA A 150 38.14 15.15 14.38
N SER A 151 38.75 16.33 14.30
CA SER A 151 39.97 16.57 13.56
C SER A 151 41.05 15.62 14.10
N LEU A 152 41.10 14.41 13.55
CA LEU A 152 42.21 13.48 13.70
C LEU A 152 42.80 13.31 12.31
N GLY A 153 44.13 13.45 12.26
CA GLY A 153 44.92 13.57 11.03
C GLY A 153 44.78 12.41 10.04
N PRO A 154 45.40 12.54 8.86
CA PRO A 154 45.26 11.58 7.78
C PRO A 154 45.96 10.26 8.17
N GLY A 155 45.21 9.18 8.42
CA GLY A 155 45.86 7.90 8.71
C GLY A 155 45.07 6.70 9.26
N GLN A 156 43.74 6.73 9.46
CA GLN A 156 42.99 5.51 9.87
C GLN A 156 41.63 5.44 9.18
N GLY A 157 41.49 4.51 8.22
CA GLY A 157 40.24 4.24 7.52
C GLY A 157 39.27 3.46 8.41
N THR A 158 38.26 4.12 8.97
CA THR A 158 37.15 3.46 9.67
C THR A 158 36.20 2.80 8.65
N ALA A 159 35.96 1.50 8.79
CA ALA A 159 35.02 0.76 7.93
C ALA A 159 33.58 1.35 8.02
N PRO A 160 32.81 1.33 6.93
CA PRO A 160 31.46 1.92 6.92
C PRO A 160 30.47 1.10 7.78
N PHE A 161 29.49 1.78 8.38
CA PHE A 161 28.45 1.15 9.21
C PHE A 161 27.47 0.27 8.43
N CYS A 162 27.20 0.63 7.17
CA CYS A 162 26.38 -0.14 6.23
C CYS A 162 27.12 -0.12 4.90
N HIS A 163 27.40 -1.30 4.34
CA HIS A 163 28.00 -1.43 3.02
C HIS A 163 26.93 -1.29 1.94
N THR A 164 27.34 -0.86 0.75
CA THR A 164 26.49 -0.96 -0.44
C THR A 164 26.73 -2.32 -1.07
N PHE A 165 25.66 -3.04 -1.42
CA PHE A 165 25.74 -4.35 -2.05
C PHE A 165 25.22 -4.32 -3.49
N ASP A 166 25.84 -5.11 -4.34
CA ASP A 166 25.55 -5.23 -5.78
C ASP A 166 25.10 -6.66 -6.08
N LEU A 167 23.86 -6.82 -6.54
CA LEU A 167 23.26 -8.13 -6.83
C LEU A 167 23.85 -8.80 -8.08
N SER A 168 24.51 -8.03 -8.95
CA SER A 168 25.22 -8.58 -10.11
C SER A 168 26.51 -9.31 -9.71
N LYS A 169 26.98 -9.08 -8.48
CA LYS A 169 28.19 -9.69 -7.92
C LYS A 169 27.85 -10.70 -6.84
N ARG A 170 28.84 -11.50 -6.47
CA ARG A 170 28.77 -12.41 -5.32
C ARG A 170 29.80 -12.01 -4.29
N LEU A 171 29.50 -12.29 -3.03
CA LEU A 171 30.39 -12.00 -1.92
C LEU A 171 31.68 -12.81 -2.06
N GLU A 172 32.79 -12.11 -2.25
CA GLU A 172 34.11 -12.72 -2.38
C GLU A 172 34.63 -13.20 -1.01
N SER A 173 35.39 -14.30 -0.99
CA SER A 173 35.92 -14.89 0.24
C SER A 173 36.86 -13.96 1.03
N ASN A 174 37.53 -13.03 0.34
CA ASN A 174 38.42 -12.02 0.95
C ASN A 174 37.67 -10.96 1.76
N ALA A 175 36.39 -10.71 1.45
CA ALA A 175 35.55 -9.72 2.10
C ALA A 175 34.86 -10.29 3.35
N ILE A 176 34.92 -11.61 3.54
CA ILE A 176 34.25 -12.31 4.64
C ILE A 176 35.18 -12.33 5.85
N GLN A 177 34.80 -11.58 6.87
CA GLN A 177 35.50 -11.51 8.17
C GLN A 177 34.81 -12.36 9.24
N GLY A 178 33.52 -12.69 9.03
CA GLY A 178 32.68 -13.44 9.97
C GLY A 178 32.53 -14.92 9.64
N GLU A 179 31.80 -15.63 10.50
CA GLU A 179 31.50 -17.05 10.32
C GLU A 179 30.05 -17.26 9.88
N PHE A 180 29.85 -18.25 9.01
CA PHE A 180 28.54 -18.65 8.53
C PHE A 180 28.19 -20.04 9.07
N HIS A 181 26.99 -20.19 9.61
CA HIS A 181 26.51 -21.41 10.23
C HIS A 181 25.14 -21.80 9.64
N ALA A 182 25.14 -22.80 8.76
CA ALA A 182 23.92 -23.36 8.22
C ALA A 182 23.32 -24.45 9.12
N SER A 183 22.01 -24.44 9.27
CA SER A 183 21.21 -25.52 9.87
C SER A 183 20.20 -26.00 8.83
N PRO A 184 20.65 -26.85 7.88
CA PRO A 184 19.78 -27.35 6.82
C PRO A 184 18.64 -28.18 7.40
N ILE A 185 17.47 -28.11 6.77
CA ILE A 185 16.33 -28.99 7.03
C ILE A 185 16.25 -29.97 5.86
N ASP A 186 16.05 -31.26 6.13
CA ASP A 186 15.93 -32.30 5.09
C ASP A 186 14.63 -32.22 4.25
N GLY A 187 13.98 -31.05 4.19
CA GLY A 187 12.82 -30.74 3.35
C GLY A 187 11.68 -31.78 3.46
N LEU A 188 11.10 -32.15 2.31
CA LEU A 188 10.05 -33.18 2.17
C LEU A 188 10.51 -34.60 2.56
N LEU A 189 11.81 -34.81 2.74
CA LEU A 189 12.40 -36.09 3.18
C LEU A 189 12.57 -36.15 4.70
N ALA A 190 12.38 -35.03 5.40
CA ALA A 190 12.38 -35.01 6.85
C ALA A 190 11.22 -35.86 7.39
N SER A 191 11.48 -36.61 8.46
CA SER A 191 10.42 -37.38 9.13
C SER A 191 9.27 -36.45 9.53
N PRO A 192 8.01 -36.80 9.23
CA PRO A 192 6.85 -35.90 9.40
C PRO A 192 6.54 -35.53 10.85
N SER A 193 7.28 -36.07 11.82
CA SER A 193 7.00 -35.96 13.25
C SER A 193 7.81 -34.87 13.99
N GLN A 194 8.86 -34.28 13.41
CA GLN A 194 9.73 -33.37 14.15
C GLN A 194 9.97 -32.02 13.45
N ALA A 195 9.68 -30.94 14.18
CA ALA A 195 10.02 -29.59 13.75
C ALA A 195 11.50 -29.27 14.08
N PRO A 196 12.21 -28.53 13.22
CA PRO A 196 13.65 -28.27 13.37
C PRO A 196 13.98 -27.21 14.45
N PHE A 197 12.96 -26.54 14.98
CA PHE A 197 13.12 -25.32 15.76
C PHE A 197 13.86 -25.49 17.09
N LYS A 198 13.55 -26.56 17.85
CA LYS A 198 14.16 -26.77 19.18
C LYS A 198 15.66 -27.02 19.08
N LYS A 199 16.08 -27.85 18.11
CA LYS A 199 17.48 -28.12 17.82
C LYS A 199 18.20 -26.83 17.41
N PHE A 200 17.60 -26.07 16.49
CA PHE A 200 18.17 -24.80 16.03
C PHE A 200 18.41 -23.79 17.16
N ILE A 201 17.43 -23.58 18.05
CA ILE A 201 17.60 -22.69 19.21
C ILE A 201 18.72 -23.20 20.13
N SER A 202 18.80 -24.51 20.39
CA SER A 202 19.86 -25.10 21.21
C SER A 202 21.25 -24.87 20.60
N ASP A 203 21.39 -25.08 19.30
CA ASP A 203 22.66 -24.93 18.56
C ASP A 203 23.12 -23.46 18.52
N ILE A 204 22.20 -22.51 18.35
CA ILE A 204 22.54 -21.08 18.43
C ILE A 204 22.95 -20.72 19.86
N THR A 205 22.20 -21.19 20.86
CA THR A 205 22.47 -20.88 22.27
C THR A 205 23.83 -21.36 22.71
N SER A 206 24.26 -22.56 22.28
CA SER A 206 25.59 -23.08 22.59
C SER A 206 26.69 -22.23 21.94
N LYS A 207 26.51 -21.81 20.68
CA LYS A 207 27.46 -20.96 19.96
C LYS A 207 27.60 -19.57 20.57
N ILE A 208 26.50 -18.94 21.00
CA ILE A 208 26.55 -17.63 21.68
C ILE A 208 27.30 -17.76 23.02
N LYS A 209 27.08 -18.85 23.76
CA LYS A 209 27.77 -19.06 25.05
C LYS A 209 29.26 -19.36 24.88
N SER A 210 29.66 -19.95 23.76
CA SER A 210 31.07 -20.22 23.45
C SER A 210 31.81 -19.03 22.84
N SER A 211 31.09 -18.02 22.32
CA SER A 211 31.70 -16.86 21.68
C SER A 211 32.08 -15.79 22.71
N THR A 212 32.91 -14.84 22.28
CA THR A 212 33.28 -13.71 23.14
C THR A 212 32.09 -12.77 23.34
N PRO A 213 31.97 -12.07 24.49
CA PRO A 213 30.89 -11.10 24.74
C PRO A 213 30.78 -9.97 23.69
N SER A 214 31.84 -9.73 22.91
CA SER A 214 31.88 -8.76 21.81
C SER A 214 31.42 -9.32 20.46
N THR A 215 31.22 -10.63 20.33
CA THR A 215 30.77 -11.25 19.09
C THR A 215 29.29 -10.99 18.86
N VAL A 216 28.94 -10.48 17.68
CA VAL A 216 27.55 -10.28 17.24
C VAL A 216 27.08 -11.50 16.46
N HIS A 217 25.87 -11.96 16.75
CA HIS A 217 25.18 -13.08 16.11
C HIS A 217 23.90 -12.60 15.43
N ARG A 218 23.80 -12.86 14.13
CA ARG A 218 22.63 -12.55 13.30
C ARG A 218 21.88 -13.84 12.98
N ILE A 219 20.63 -13.93 13.41
CA ILE A 219 19.76 -15.09 13.18
C ILE A 219 18.88 -14.81 11.97
N ILE A 220 18.86 -15.75 11.02
CA ILE A 220 18.18 -15.60 9.73
C ILE A 220 17.26 -16.79 9.52
N VAL A 221 15.98 -16.50 9.24
CA VAL A 221 14.97 -17.53 8.96
C VAL A 221 14.22 -17.16 7.67
N PRO A 222 14.67 -17.67 6.51
CA PRO A 222 13.98 -17.45 5.26
C PRO A 222 12.72 -18.29 5.15
N SER A 223 11.70 -17.70 4.54
CA SER A 223 10.40 -18.28 4.20
C SER A 223 9.87 -19.23 5.29
N LEU A 224 9.76 -18.72 6.52
CA LEU A 224 9.26 -19.43 7.69
C LEU A 224 7.93 -20.14 7.34
N LEU A 225 7.86 -21.44 7.64
CA LEU A 225 6.73 -22.33 7.32
C LEU A 225 6.44 -22.55 5.83
N SER A 226 7.33 -22.16 4.91
CA SER A 226 7.18 -22.51 3.49
C SER A 226 7.08 -24.02 3.31
N PRO A 227 6.05 -24.54 2.62
CA PRO A 227 5.89 -25.97 2.35
C PRO A 227 7.05 -26.59 1.55
N THR A 228 7.88 -25.76 0.92
CA THR A 228 9.08 -26.22 0.20
C THR A 228 10.24 -26.58 1.14
N LEU A 229 10.25 -26.07 2.37
CA LEU A 229 11.34 -26.24 3.35
C LEU A 229 10.87 -26.94 4.63
N TYR A 230 9.63 -26.71 5.04
CA TYR A 230 9.10 -27.16 6.31
C TYR A 230 8.01 -28.23 6.11
N SER A 231 8.03 -29.25 6.96
CA SER A 231 6.94 -30.23 7.04
C SER A 231 5.69 -29.61 7.70
N SER A 232 4.54 -30.26 7.55
CA SER A 232 3.28 -29.82 8.17
C SER A 232 3.35 -29.76 9.70
N ALA A 233 4.24 -30.52 10.33
CA ALA A 233 4.47 -30.45 11.78
C ALA A 233 5.01 -29.10 12.24
N ALA A 234 5.82 -28.41 11.41
CA ALA A 234 6.34 -27.09 11.75
C ALA A 234 5.23 -26.03 11.86
N SER A 235 4.15 -26.17 11.07
CA SER A 235 3.01 -25.26 11.08
C SER A 235 2.06 -25.46 12.26
N GLN A 236 2.29 -26.47 13.11
CA GLN A 236 1.51 -26.63 14.34
C GLN A 236 1.79 -25.43 15.27
N PRO A 237 0.75 -24.78 15.82
CA PRO A 237 0.93 -23.61 16.70
C PRO A 237 1.89 -23.88 17.86
N ARG A 238 1.86 -25.10 18.42
CA ARG A 238 2.77 -25.51 19.49
C ARG A 238 4.24 -25.43 19.08
N GLU A 239 4.59 -25.76 17.85
CA GLU A 239 5.98 -25.77 17.41
C GLU A 239 6.45 -24.37 17.00
N VAL A 240 5.72 -23.68 16.11
CA VAL A 240 6.13 -22.36 15.62
C VAL A 240 6.02 -21.25 16.67
N LEU A 241 4.98 -21.25 17.52
CA LEU A 241 4.85 -20.21 18.54
C LEU A 241 5.85 -20.43 19.68
N GLN A 242 6.15 -21.69 20.06
CA GLN A 242 7.24 -21.97 20.99
C GLN A 242 8.59 -21.56 20.41
N PHE A 243 8.80 -21.76 19.11
CA PHE A 243 10.00 -21.30 18.43
C PHE A 243 10.18 -19.78 18.52
N LEU A 244 9.17 -19.00 18.10
CA LEU A 244 9.25 -17.54 18.13
C LEU A 244 9.35 -17.00 19.56
N HIS A 245 8.65 -17.63 20.51
CA HIS A 245 8.79 -17.31 21.93
C HIS A 245 10.21 -17.59 22.44
N ALA A 246 10.80 -18.74 22.12
CA ALA A 246 12.16 -19.10 22.50
C ALA A 246 13.21 -18.20 21.82
N LEU A 247 12.99 -17.83 20.56
CA LEU A 247 13.82 -16.87 19.83
C LEU A 247 13.79 -15.49 20.50
N ARG A 248 12.59 -15.00 20.85
CA ARG A 248 12.44 -13.75 21.60
C ARG A 248 13.17 -13.83 22.95
N ALA A 249 13.01 -14.93 23.70
CA ALA A 249 13.72 -15.13 24.96
C ALA A 249 15.25 -15.10 24.78
N LEU A 250 15.77 -15.76 23.75
CA LEU A 250 17.20 -15.75 23.40
C LEU A 250 17.70 -14.33 23.12
N LEU A 251 16.95 -13.56 22.32
CA LEU A 251 17.28 -12.18 21.99
C LEU A 251 17.34 -11.27 23.24
N ARG A 252 16.43 -11.50 24.20
CA ARG A 252 16.42 -10.76 25.47
C ARG A 252 17.48 -11.23 26.46
N GLN A 253 17.92 -12.48 26.38
CA GLN A 253 19.01 -13.01 27.19
C GLN A 253 20.37 -12.46 26.76
N PHE A 254 20.55 -12.21 25.46
CA PHE A 254 21.80 -11.71 24.88
C PHE A 254 21.59 -10.39 24.11
N PRO A 255 21.12 -9.32 24.79
CA PRO A 255 20.61 -8.11 24.14
C PRO A 255 21.70 -7.24 23.50
N THR A 256 22.97 -7.49 23.78
CA THR A 256 24.11 -6.78 23.16
C THR A 256 24.78 -7.56 22.03
N GLN A 257 24.40 -8.83 21.85
CA GLN A 257 25.08 -9.75 20.93
C GLN A 257 24.15 -10.27 19.83
N THR A 258 22.83 -10.28 20.01
CA THR A 258 21.94 -11.01 19.10
C THR A 258 20.93 -10.12 18.39
N THR A 259 20.60 -10.44 17.14
CA THR A 259 19.52 -9.81 16.35
C THR A 259 18.94 -10.84 15.38
N ALA A 260 17.65 -10.76 15.06
CA ALA A 260 16.99 -11.71 14.16
C ALA A 260 16.22 -11.03 13.02
N LEU A 261 16.30 -11.60 11.82
CA LEU A 261 15.48 -11.22 10.66
C LEU A 261 14.83 -12.48 10.09
N LEU A 262 13.50 -12.46 9.97
CA LEU A 262 12.69 -13.57 9.51
C LEU A 262 11.80 -13.11 8.36
N THR A 263 11.47 -14.00 7.44
CA THR A 263 10.48 -13.72 6.38
C THR A 263 9.34 -14.73 6.40
N LEU A 264 8.10 -14.30 6.14
CA LEU A 264 6.90 -15.14 6.12
C LEU A 264 6.06 -14.89 4.85
N PRO A 265 5.76 -15.93 4.04
CA PRO A 265 4.88 -15.79 2.89
C PRO A 265 3.40 -15.70 3.34
N ILE A 266 2.88 -14.49 3.46
CA ILE A 266 1.51 -14.26 3.98
C ILE A 266 0.40 -14.64 3.00
N THR A 267 0.74 -14.97 1.75
CA THR A 267 -0.21 -15.62 0.82
C THR A 267 -0.57 -17.04 1.26
N LEU A 268 0.34 -17.74 1.97
CA LEU A 268 0.06 -19.05 2.58
C LEU A 268 -0.42 -18.91 4.03
N PHE A 269 0.09 -17.91 4.75
CA PHE A 269 -0.22 -17.64 6.16
C PHE A 269 -0.86 -16.27 6.32
N GLN A 270 -2.11 -16.13 5.90
CA GLN A 270 -2.83 -14.86 5.92
C GLN A 270 -2.84 -14.22 7.31
N ARG A 271 -2.67 -12.89 7.34
CA ARG A 271 -2.70 -12.08 8.58
C ARG A 271 -4.03 -12.13 9.32
N SER A 272 -5.13 -12.44 8.61
CA SER A 272 -6.45 -12.71 9.19
C SER A 272 -6.48 -13.98 10.05
N SER A 273 -5.49 -14.86 9.93
CA SER A 273 -5.39 -16.07 10.75
C SER A 273 -4.86 -15.75 12.15
N GLY A 274 -5.42 -16.43 13.16
CA GLY A 274 -4.94 -16.30 14.53
C GLY A 274 -3.46 -16.69 14.68
N LEU A 275 -3.00 -17.70 13.92
CA LEU A 275 -1.60 -18.14 13.96
C LEU A 275 -0.66 -17.01 13.53
N THR A 276 -0.90 -16.38 12.39
CA THR A 276 -0.09 -15.24 11.91
C THR A 276 -0.13 -14.10 12.91
N ARG A 277 -1.30 -13.77 13.46
CA ARG A 277 -1.40 -12.71 14.48
C ARG A 277 -0.55 -12.99 15.72
N TRP A 278 -0.49 -14.24 16.18
CA TRP A 278 0.39 -14.63 17.27
C TRP A 278 1.88 -14.54 16.89
N MET A 279 2.24 -14.88 15.65
CA MET A 279 3.62 -14.72 15.17
C MET A 279 4.05 -13.24 15.12
N GLU A 280 3.15 -12.35 14.66
CA GLU A 280 3.38 -10.90 14.69
C GLU A 280 3.60 -10.39 16.12
N LEU A 281 2.77 -10.81 17.08
CA LEU A 281 2.86 -10.38 18.49
C LEU A 281 4.16 -10.85 19.18
N LEU A 282 4.71 -11.99 18.76
CA LEU A 282 5.97 -12.51 19.29
C LEU A 282 7.20 -11.84 18.65
N SER A 283 7.02 -11.09 17.56
CA SER A 283 8.07 -10.37 16.85
C SER A 283 8.16 -8.92 17.35
N ASP A 284 9.37 -8.36 17.44
CA ASP A 284 9.54 -6.98 17.95
C ASP A 284 9.15 -5.92 16.91
N GLY A 285 9.33 -6.24 15.62
CA GLY A 285 8.86 -5.45 14.49
C GLY A 285 8.25 -6.33 13.40
N VAL A 286 7.30 -5.76 12.66
CA VAL A 286 6.60 -6.42 11.55
C VAL A 286 6.47 -5.43 10.40
N LEU A 287 7.02 -5.80 9.24
CA LEU A 287 6.89 -5.07 7.99
C LEU A 287 6.27 -5.97 6.92
N GLU A 288 5.43 -5.42 6.05
CA GLU A 288 4.78 -6.14 4.97
C GLU A 288 5.20 -5.56 3.61
N LEU A 289 5.79 -6.40 2.78
CA LEU A 289 6.10 -6.14 1.37
C LEU A 289 4.89 -6.55 0.52
N ILE A 290 4.39 -5.61 -0.28
CA ILE A 290 3.27 -5.77 -1.20
C ILE A 290 3.78 -5.49 -2.63
N PRO A 291 4.30 -6.50 -3.32
CA PRO A 291 4.70 -6.39 -4.73
C PRO A 291 3.54 -5.92 -5.60
N LEU A 292 3.79 -4.94 -6.47
CA LEU A 292 2.81 -4.52 -7.47
C LEU A 292 2.95 -5.44 -8.69
N GLN A 293 1.82 -5.95 -9.19
CA GLN A 293 1.81 -6.71 -10.44
C GLN A 293 2.28 -5.79 -11.56
N HIS A 294 3.33 -6.18 -12.29
CA HIS A 294 3.76 -5.48 -13.49
C HIS A 294 2.55 -5.37 -14.42
N GLN A 295 2.15 -4.13 -14.75
CA GLN A 295 1.40 -3.88 -15.97
C GLN A 295 2.23 -4.49 -17.11
N GLY A 296 1.56 -5.17 -18.06
CA GLY A 296 2.22 -5.94 -19.13
C GLY A 296 3.24 -5.13 -19.94
N PRO A 297 3.89 -5.74 -20.95
CA PRO A 297 5.01 -5.13 -21.66
C PRO A 297 4.58 -3.92 -22.49
N VAL A 298 4.41 -2.77 -21.84
CA VAL A 298 4.41 -1.46 -22.47
C VAL A 298 5.86 -1.02 -22.48
N ALA A 299 6.32 -0.61 -23.66
CA ALA A 299 7.70 -0.29 -24.02
C ALA A 299 8.52 0.27 -22.85
N ARG A 300 9.67 -0.36 -22.62
CA ARG A 300 10.69 0.08 -21.67
C ARG A 300 11.28 1.39 -22.21
N GLU A 301 10.67 2.52 -21.86
CA GLU A 301 11.20 3.86 -22.12
C GLU A 301 12.64 3.93 -21.56
N PRO A 302 13.64 4.35 -22.36
CA PRO A 302 15.01 4.49 -21.88
C PRO A 302 15.09 5.67 -20.91
N GLY A 303 15.07 5.37 -19.61
CA GLY A 303 15.09 6.37 -18.52
C GLY A 303 14.14 6.06 -17.35
N GLY A 304 13.25 5.07 -17.48
CA GLY A 304 12.22 4.74 -16.47
C GLY A 304 12.65 3.82 -15.31
N GLU A 305 13.85 3.99 -14.74
CA GLU A 305 14.33 3.16 -13.61
C GLU A 305 13.70 3.54 -12.24
N ASP A 306 12.85 4.56 -12.19
CA ASP A 306 12.28 5.13 -10.95
C ASP A 306 10.88 4.61 -10.57
N LYS A 307 10.35 3.59 -11.25
CA LYS A 307 9.04 3.02 -10.86
C LYS A 307 9.18 2.08 -9.67
N GLY A 308 8.50 2.39 -8.56
CA GLY A 308 8.38 1.49 -7.40
C GLY A 308 7.85 0.11 -7.81
N GLN A 309 8.53 -0.95 -7.39
CA GLN A 309 8.18 -2.35 -7.70
C GLN A 309 7.15 -2.93 -6.73
N GLY A 310 6.95 -2.28 -5.59
CA GLY A 310 5.94 -2.65 -4.61
C GLY A 310 5.76 -1.59 -3.55
N MET A 311 4.77 -1.79 -2.68
CA MET A 311 4.52 -0.99 -1.49
C MET A 311 5.08 -1.68 -0.24
N LEU A 312 5.59 -0.91 0.71
CA LEU A 312 5.95 -1.38 2.04
C LEU A 312 4.95 -0.82 3.06
N ARG A 313 4.38 -1.69 3.89
CA ARG A 313 3.60 -1.30 5.06
C ARG A 313 4.34 -1.63 6.34
N THR A 314 4.30 -0.71 7.29
CA THR A 314 4.85 -0.91 8.63
C THR A 314 3.71 -1.23 9.59
N HIS A 315 3.71 -2.42 10.19
CA HIS A 315 2.70 -2.83 11.17
C HIS A 315 3.20 -2.63 12.61
N SER A 316 4.47 -2.92 12.85
CA SER A 316 5.14 -2.64 14.11
C SER A 316 6.63 -2.41 13.89
N LEU A 317 7.26 -1.72 14.84
CA LEU A 317 8.67 -1.34 14.83
C LEU A 317 9.30 -1.73 16.17
N PRO A 318 10.52 -2.32 16.15
CA PRO A 318 11.22 -2.72 17.37
C PRO A 318 11.37 -1.55 18.34
N VAL A 319 11.28 -1.84 19.64
CA VAL A 319 11.39 -0.88 20.76
C VAL A 319 10.24 0.13 20.84
N PHE A 320 9.85 0.74 19.73
CA PHE A 320 8.85 1.79 19.68
C PHE A 320 7.45 1.28 20.09
N HIS A 321 7.00 0.17 19.52
CA HIS A 321 5.68 -0.39 19.84
C HIS A 321 5.64 -1.02 21.23
N GLU A 322 6.78 -1.55 21.71
CA GLU A 322 6.88 -2.07 23.09
C GLU A 322 6.72 -0.97 24.15
N LYS A 323 7.12 0.26 23.83
CA LYS A 323 6.99 1.43 24.69
C LYS A 323 5.62 2.12 24.59
N GLY A 324 4.63 1.50 23.95
CA GLY A 324 3.27 2.04 23.82
C GLY A 324 2.99 2.78 22.51
N GLY A 325 3.88 2.70 21.51
CA GLY A 325 3.52 2.90 20.09
C GLY A 325 3.07 4.29 19.64
N GLY A 326 3.16 5.35 20.45
CA GLY A 326 2.76 6.71 20.08
C GLY A 326 1.28 6.83 19.65
N ILE A 327 0.84 8.04 19.27
CA ILE A 327 -0.51 8.24 18.74
C ILE A 327 -0.56 7.66 17.31
N GLU A 328 -1.53 6.77 17.07
CA GLU A 328 -1.83 6.14 15.78
C GLU A 328 -1.88 7.21 14.67
N GLY A 329 -1.10 7.02 13.60
CA GLY A 329 -0.95 7.98 12.48
C GLY A 329 0.36 8.76 12.43
N THR A 330 1.15 8.84 13.51
CA THR A 330 2.44 9.58 13.51
C THR A 330 3.61 8.74 12.99
N TRP A 331 3.54 7.42 13.15
CA TRP A 331 4.58 6.44 12.79
C TRP A 331 4.22 5.59 11.57
N ALA A 332 2.94 5.56 11.19
CA ALA A 332 2.49 5.09 9.90
C ALA A 332 2.94 6.11 8.85
N ARG A 333 4.23 6.09 8.49
CA ARG A 333 4.73 6.87 7.36
C ARG A 333 3.88 6.50 6.16
N GLU A 334 3.17 7.50 5.63
CA GLU A 334 2.28 7.40 4.48
C GLU A 334 2.99 6.63 3.35
N ASN A 335 2.27 5.65 2.79
CA ASN A 335 2.61 4.80 1.63
C ASN A 335 4.12 4.76 1.31
N LEU A 336 4.88 3.81 1.84
CA LEU A 336 6.26 3.59 1.38
C LEU A 336 6.23 2.70 0.13
N SER A 337 7.17 2.90 -0.78
CA SER A 337 7.44 1.97 -1.88
C SER A 337 8.84 1.43 -1.81
N PHE A 338 9.02 0.25 -2.36
CA PHE A 338 10.34 -0.33 -2.54
C PHE A 338 10.62 -0.54 -4.01
N ARG A 339 11.90 -0.41 -4.37
CA ARG A 339 12.44 -0.82 -5.66
C ARG A 339 13.74 -1.57 -5.44
N LEU A 340 14.01 -2.49 -6.36
CA LEU A 340 15.21 -3.30 -6.41
C LEU A 340 15.88 -3.09 -7.76
N SER A 341 17.10 -2.57 -7.71
CA SER A 341 18.01 -2.46 -8.85
C SER A 341 19.23 -3.34 -8.61
N SER A 342 19.84 -3.85 -9.69
CA SER A 342 21.04 -4.69 -9.59
C SER A 342 22.23 -3.93 -9.00
N SER A 343 22.39 -2.66 -9.39
CA SER A 343 23.48 -1.78 -8.95
C SER A 343 23.13 -0.90 -7.75
N GLY A 344 21.86 -0.51 -7.63
CA GLY A 344 21.35 0.36 -6.57
C GLY A 344 20.88 -0.36 -5.30
N GLY A 345 20.82 -1.70 -5.34
CA GLY A 345 20.29 -2.49 -4.23
C GLY A 345 18.78 -2.32 -4.03
N LEU A 346 18.29 -2.69 -2.85
CA LEU A 346 16.90 -2.44 -2.45
C LEU A 346 16.80 -1.07 -1.78
N VAL A 347 15.97 -0.20 -2.34
CA VAL A 347 15.73 1.15 -1.83
C VAL A 347 14.26 1.26 -1.43
N ILE A 348 14.02 1.74 -0.20
CA ILE A 348 12.69 2.07 0.31
C ILE A 348 12.58 3.58 0.41
N GLU A 349 11.60 4.14 -0.27
CA GLU A 349 11.36 5.58 -0.35
C GLU A 349 9.86 5.87 -0.19
N PRO A 350 9.48 7.10 0.20
CA PRO A 350 8.08 7.51 0.16
C PRO A 350 7.50 7.22 -1.23
N PHE A 351 6.38 6.52 -1.28
CA PHE A 351 5.66 6.25 -2.52
C PHE A 351 5.20 7.58 -3.08
N SER A 352 6.00 8.06 -4.01
CA SER A 352 5.61 9.13 -4.89
C SER A 352 5.01 8.43 -6.08
N LEU A 353 3.73 8.73 -6.36
CA LEU A 353 3.23 8.45 -7.71
C LEU A 353 4.24 9.11 -8.67
N PRO A 354 4.73 8.40 -9.69
CA PRO A 354 5.62 9.02 -10.67
C PRO A 354 4.98 10.36 -11.06
N PRO A 355 5.74 11.48 -11.07
CA PRO A 355 5.19 12.75 -11.52
C PRO A 355 4.54 12.43 -12.84
N ASP A 356 3.24 12.63 -12.89
CA ASP A 356 2.37 12.13 -13.95
C ASP A 356 3.15 12.17 -15.27
N THR A 357 3.56 11.02 -15.79
CA THR A 357 3.79 10.91 -17.24
C THR A 357 2.43 10.89 -17.96
N MET A 358 1.36 11.34 -17.28
CA MET A 358 0.17 11.97 -17.84
C MET A 358 0.36 13.49 -18.07
N ALA A 359 1.42 14.12 -17.58
CA ALA A 359 1.78 15.52 -17.87
C ALA A 359 2.68 15.67 -19.12
N ALA A 360 3.05 14.57 -19.77
CA ALA A 360 3.66 14.55 -21.10
C ALA A 360 2.89 13.65 -22.08
N SER A 361 1.57 13.63 -21.96
CA SER A 361 0.70 13.53 -23.14
C SER A 361 -0.52 14.40 -22.86
N THR A 362 -0.40 15.69 -23.16
CA THR A 362 -1.52 16.63 -23.24
C THR A 362 -2.40 16.29 -24.45
N ALA A 363 -2.96 15.08 -24.42
CA ALA A 363 -4.02 14.57 -25.25
C ALA A 363 -4.65 13.37 -24.52
N SER A 364 -5.12 13.55 -23.28
CA SER A 364 -6.09 12.62 -22.71
C SER A 364 -7.29 12.62 -23.65
N ASN A 365 -7.60 11.48 -24.27
CA ASN A 365 -8.78 11.38 -25.10
C ASN A 365 -10.00 11.75 -24.24
N PRO A 366 -10.86 12.67 -24.70
CA PRO A 366 -11.97 13.14 -23.89
C PRO A 366 -12.92 11.97 -23.60
N VAL A 367 -13.49 11.94 -22.40
CA VAL A 367 -14.40 10.88 -21.96
C VAL A 367 -15.69 10.93 -22.77
N ARG A 368 -16.13 9.78 -23.30
CA ARG A 368 -17.43 9.66 -23.98
C ARG A 368 -18.56 9.56 -22.96
N ILE A 369 -19.46 10.55 -22.97
CA ILE A 369 -20.72 10.50 -22.21
C ILE A 369 -21.85 10.10 -23.18
N SER A 370 -22.56 9.03 -22.83
CA SER A 370 -23.66 8.49 -23.65
C SER A 370 -24.99 9.11 -23.25
N LYS A 371 -25.59 9.93 -24.12
CA LYS A 371 -26.96 10.44 -23.93
C LYS A 371 -27.96 9.39 -24.39
N ILE A 372 -28.76 8.85 -23.46
CA ILE A 372 -29.77 7.83 -23.74
C ILE A 372 -31.04 8.21 -22.98
N ALA A 373 -32.15 8.45 -23.70
CA ALA A 373 -33.44 8.83 -23.12
C ALA A 373 -33.36 9.98 -22.08
N GLY A 374 -32.56 11.01 -22.40
CA GLY A 374 -32.35 12.17 -21.51
C GLY A 374 -31.37 11.94 -20.35
N ARG A 375 -30.80 10.74 -20.20
CA ARG A 375 -29.82 10.39 -19.16
C ARG A 375 -28.41 10.42 -19.71
N PHE A 376 -27.44 10.74 -18.87
CA PHE A 376 -26.03 10.88 -19.23
C PHE A 376 -25.24 9.74 -18.58
N LEU A 377 -24.82 8.76 -19.39
CA LEU A 377 -24.32 7.48 -18.90
C LEU A 377 -22.86 7.22 -19.32
N ILE A 378 -22.09 6.67 -18.39
CA ILE A 378 -20.72 6.22 -18.61
C ILE A 378 -20.66 4.72 -18.36
N PHE A 379 -20.31 3.99 -19.41
CA PHE A 379 -20.31 2.53 -19.44
C PHE A 379 -18.91 1.92 -19.31
N ASP A 380 -17.88 2.75 -19.38
CA ASP A 380 -16.48 2.35 -19.34
C ASP A 380 -15.91 2.58 -17.93
N ALA A 381 -15.29 1.54 -17.38
CA ALA A 381 -14.78 1.57 -16.00
C ALA A 381 -13.59 2.52 -15.85
N ASP A 382 -12.71 2.57 -16.85
CA ASP A 382 -11.52 3.42 -16.84
C ASP A 382 -11.91 4.89 -16.93
N SER A 383 -12.87 5.21 -17.79
CA SER A 383 -13.48 6.54 -17.91
C SER A 383 -14.13 6.99 -16.60
N ALA A 384 -14.91 6.11 -15.95
CA ALA A 384 -15.51 6.41 -14.64
C ALA A 384 -14.45 6.64 -13.55
N ALA A 385 -13.37 5.85 -13.55
CA ALA A 385 -12.25 6.03 -12.62
C ALA A 385 -11.49 7.34 -12.86
N LEU A 386 -11.30 7.73 -14.13
CA LEU A 386 -10.63 8.96 -14.51
C LEU A 386 -11.41 10.19 -14.04
N LEU A 387 -12.72 10.24 -14.29
CA LEU A 387 -13.55 11.35 -13.84
C LEU A 387 -13.57 11.50 -12.31
N ARG A 388 -13.61 10.38 -11.59
CA ARG A 388 -13.60 10.40 -10.12
C ARG A 388 -12.28 10.90 -9.54
N ARG A 389 -11.15 10.52 -10.15
CA ARG A 389 -9.79 10.85 -9.66
C ARG A 389 -9.33 12.24 -10.09
N ASN A 390 -9.64 12.64 -11.31
CA ASN A 390 -9.07 13.85 -11.92
C ASN A 390 -10.06 15.00 -11.96
N GLU A 391 -11.37 14.71 -11.98
CA GLU A 391 -12.42 15.72 -12.15
C GLU A 391 -13.34 15.86 -10.94
N ASN A 392 -13.11 15.08 -9.88
CA ASN A 392 -13.95 15.04 -8.68
C ASN A 392 -15.43 14.68 -8.95
N VAL A 393 -15.71 14.05 -10.10
CA VAL A 393 -17.07 13.66 -10.51
C VAL A 393 -17.28 12.18 -10.24
N ASN A 394 -18.21 11.88 -9.33
CA ASN A 394 -18.53 10.50 -8.95
C ASN A 394 -19.68 9.89 -9.73
N GLY A 395 -20.67 10.71 -10.09
CA GLY A 395 -21.97 10.26 -10.58
C GLY A 395 -22.66 9.29 -9.61
N THR A 396 -23.68 8.60 -10.13
CA THR A 396 -24.44 7.57 -9.42
C THR A 396 -24.35 6.26 -10.19
N LEU A 397 -23.74 5.24 -9.59
CA LEU A 397 -23.72 3.89 -10.17
C LEU A 397 -25.15 3.37 -10.29
N THR A 398 -25.52 2.95 -11.50
CA THR A 398 -26.85 2.50 -11.85
C THR A 398 -26.75 1.09 -12.43
N GLY A 399 -27.61 0.20 -11.94
CA GLY A 399 -27.71 -1.16 -12.44
C GLY A 399 -27.42 -2.19 -11.37
N THR A 400 -27.93 -3.40 -11.58
CA THR A 400 -27.73 -4.53 -10.68
C THR A 400 -26.94 -5.60 -11.40
N ALA A 401 -25.94 -6.17 -10.74
CA ALA A 401 -25.30 -7.37 -11.26
C ALA A 401 -26.28 -8.53 -11.09
N PRO A 402 -26.59 -9.35 -12.12
CA PRO A 402 -27.49 -10.50 -11.97
C PRO A 402 -27.08 -11.47 -10.87
N GLN A 403 -25.78 -11.53 -10.55
CA GLN A 403 -25.22 -12.37 -9.49
C GLN A 403 -25.41 -11.79 -8.07
N GLN A 404 -25.71 -10.49 -7.96
CA GLN A 404 -25.88 -9.77 -6.69
C GLN A 404 -27.04 -8.77 -6.80
N PRO A 405 -28.30 -9.26 -6.93
CA PRO A 405 -29.47 -8.43 -7.20
C PRO A 405 -29.87 -7.51 -6.04
N THR A 406 -29.28 -7.70 -4.86
CA THR A 406 -29.53 -6.88 -3.66
C THR A 406 -28.50 -5.76 -3.48
N GLN A 407 -27.44 -5.70 -4.30
CA GLN A 407 -26.38 -4.70 -4.20
C GLN A 407 -26.40 -3.74 -5.39
N ASN A 408 -27.29 -2.75 -5.33
CA ASN A 408 -27.64 -1.92 -6.49
C ASN A 408 -26.77 -0.66 -6.67
N ILE A 409 -25.95 -0.29 -5.67
CA ILE A 409 -25.30 1.02 -5.62
C ILE A 409 -23.76 0.93 -5.72
N PHE A 410 -23.16 -0.25 -5.52
CA PHE A 410 -21.70 -0.38 -5.40
C PHE A 410 -21.02 -1.19 -6.51
N LEU A 411 -21.75 -2.06 -7.21
CA LEU A 411 -21.15 -3.09 -8.07
C LEU A 411 -21.62 -3.08 -9.52
N GLY A 412 -22.22 -1.97 -9.99
CA GLY A 412 -22.82 -1.91 -11.31
C GLY A 412 -22.44 -0.66 -12.10
N LEU A 413 -21.94 -0.85 -13.33
CA LEU A 413 -21.99 0.17 -14.38
C LEU A 413 -23.35 0.08 -15.10
N PRO A 414 -23.84 1.18 -15.70
CA PRO A 414 -23.16 2.47 -15.91
C PRO A 414 -23.12 3.40 -14.68
N VAL A 415 -22.21 4.38 -14.72
CA VAL A 415 -22.31 5.59 -13.91
C VAL A 415 -23.25 6.56 -14.61
N GLU A 416 -24.29 7.00 -13.91
CA GLU A 416 -25.14 8.10 -14.35
C GLU A 416 -24.61 9.43 -13.82
N LEU A 417 -24.38 10.38 -14.73
CA LEU A 417 -24.06 11.75 -14.43
C LEU A 417 -25.33 12.59 -14.37
N ARG A 418 -25.34 13.58 -13.49
CA ARG A 418 -26.36 14.63 -13.53
C ARG A 418 -26.14 15.54 -14.75
N PRO A 419 -27.19 16.17 -15.29
CA PRO A 419 -27.08 17.12 -16.41
C PRO A 419 -25.98 18.16 -16.16
N GLU A 420 -25.98 18.78 -14.98
CA GLU A 420 -24.97 19.77 -14.59
C GLU A 420 -23.53 19.25 -14.55
N GLU A 421 -23.31 17.99 -14.18
CA GLU A 421 -21.98 17.38 -14.15
C GLU A 421 -21.50 17.11 -15.57
N ALA A 422 -22.40 16.60 -16.43
CA ALA A 422 -22.10 16.38 -17.83
C ALA A 422 -21.77 17.71 -18.54
N GLU A 423 -22.51 18.78 -18.24
CA GLU A 423 -22.25 20.13 -18.77
C GLU A 423 -20.88 20.65 -18.33
N ALA A 424 -20.57 20.57 -17.03
CA ALA A 424 -19.29 21.02 -16.48
C ALA A 424 -18.09 20.28 -17.09
N LEU A 425 -18.23 18.98 -17.37
CA LEU A 425 -17.18 18.18 -18.01
C LEU A 425 -17.00 18.52 -19.50
N VAL A 426 -18.10 18.83 -20.19
CA VAL A 426 -18.07 19.22 -21.62
C VAL A 426 -17.49 20.62 -21.79
N SER A 427 -17.89 21.58 -20.96
CA SER A 427 -17.36 22.95 -21.01
C SER A 427 -15.85 23.00 -20.75
N ARG A 428 -15.34 22.14 -19.86
CA ARG A 428 -13.90 21.98 -19.58
C ARG A 428 -13.15 21.14 -20.63
N LYS A 429 -13.83 20.65 -21.68
CA LYS A 429 -13.29 19.79 -22.75
C LYS A 429 -12.71 18.45 -22.25
N VAL A 430 -13.10 18.02 -21.05
CA VAL A 430 -12.69 16.73 -20.49
C VAL A 430 -13.54 15.59 -21.05
N ALA A 431 -14.79 15.88 -21.38
CA ALA A 431 -15.73 14.91 -21.92
C ALA A 431 -16.47 15.46 -23.16
N TYR A 432 -17.12 14.56 -23.89
CA TYR A 432 -18.00 14.91 -25.00
C TYR A 432 -19.28 14.08 -24.97
N LEU A 433 -20.37 14.70 -25.39
CA LEU A 433 -21.70 14.10 -25.42
C LEU A 433 -21.98 13.42 -26.76
N VAL A 434 -22.47 12.19 -26.70
CA VAL A 434 -22.84 11.40 -27.88
C VAL A 434 -24.28 10.95 -27.77
N ASP A 435 -25.09 11.21 -28.79
CA ASP A 435 -26.37 10.53 -28.97
C ASP A 435 -26.08 9.11 -29.45
N VAL A 436 -26.06 8.17 -28.50
CA VAL A 436 -25.69 6.78 -28.77
C VAL A 436 -26.77 6.05 -29.54
N VAL A 437 -28.05 6.47 -29.43
CA VAL A 437 -29.15 5.85 -30.17
C VAL A 437 -28.99 6.15 -31.66
N ALA A 438 -28.78 7.42 -32.00
CA ALA A 438 -28.52 7.83 -33.38
C ALA A 438 -27.23 7.18 -33.93
N ALA A 439 -26.15 7.18 -33.13
CA ALA A 439 -24.89 6.58 -33.53
C ALA A 439 -25.02 5.07 -33.79
N HIS A 440 -25.67 4.30 -32.91
CA HIS A 440 -25.90 2.87 -33.15
C HIS A 440 -26.76 2.61 -34.38
N GLN A 441 -27.85 3.37 -34.57
CA GLN A 441 -28.70 3.21 -35.76
C GLN A 441 -27.91 3.45 -37.05
N SER A 442 -26.99 4.41 -37.06
CA SER A 442 -26.14 4.68 -38.23
C SER A 442 -25.20 3.51 -38.55
N VAL A 443 -24.53 2.95 -37.54
CA VAL A 443 -23.61 1.81 -37.69
C VAL A 443 -24.37 0.54 -38.12
N LEU A 444 -25.58 0.34 -37.60
CA LEU A 444 -26.40 -0.82 -37.97
C LEU A 444 -26.93 -0.74 -39.41
N ARG A 445 -27.19 0.47 -39.92
CA ARG A 445 -27.64 0.68 -41.30
C ARG A 445 -26.50 0.54 -42.30
N ASN A 446 -25.28 0.96 -41.92
CA ASN A 446 -24.08 0.90 -42.76
C ASN A 446 -22.99 0.06 -42.08
N PRO A 447 -23.10 -1.28 -42.12
CA PRO A 447 -22.15 -2.15 -41.43
C PRO A 447 -20.78 -2.14 -42.12
N ASP A 448 -19.77 -1.65 -41.40
CA ASP A 448 -18.37 -1.82 -41.77
C ASP A 448 -17.88 -3.22 -41.34
N PRO A 449 -17.46 -4.09 -42.27
CA PRO A 449 -16.98 -5.43 -41.95
C PRO A 449 -15.75 -5.42 -41.04
N ASP A 450 -14.86 -4.43 -41.16
CA ASP A 450 -13.62 -4.37 -40.39
C ASP A 450 -13.90 -3.96 -38.94
N ALA A 451 -14.70 -2.91 -38.72
CA ALA A 451 -15.17 -2.54 -37.39
C ALA A 451 -15.97 -3.67 -36.72
N ARG A 452 -16.78 -4.42 -37.49
CA ARG A 452 -17.52 -5.57 -36.98
C ARG A 452 -16.58 -6.71 -36.55
N ASN A 453 -15.56 -7.02 -37.32
CA ASN A 453 -14.58 -8.06 -36.99
C ASN A 453 -13.77 -7.67 -35.74
N ALA A 454 -13.30 -6.42 -35.66
CA ALA A 454 -12.61 -5.91 -34.48
C ALA A 454 -13.48 -5.98 -33.21
N TYR A 455 -14.77 -5.66 -33.34
CA TYR A 455 -15.72 -5.81 -32.24
C TYR A 455 -15.87 -7.29 -31.81
N LEU A 456 -16.04 -8.22 -32.75
CA LEU A 456 -16.15 -9.66 -32.44
C LEU A 456 -14.89 -10.21 -31.77
N ASP A 457 -13.70 -9.81 -32.21
CA ASP A 457 -12.46 -10.24 -31.58
C ASP A 457 -12.32 -9.68 -30.16
N SER A 458 -12.72 -8.42 -29.94
CA SER A 458 -12.77 -7.86 -28.58
C SER A 458 -13.67 -8.67 -27.63
N LEU A 459 -14.81 -9.19 -28.12
CA LEU A 459 -15.71 -10.05 -27.35
C LEU A 459 -15.09 -11.41 -27.04
N LYS A 460 -14.39 -12.02 -28.02
CA LYS A 460 -13.68 -13.30 -27.82
C LYS A 460 -12.61 -13.15 -26.73
N THR A 461 -11.79 -12.10 -26.79
CA THR A 461 -10.74 -11.85 -25.80
C THR A 461 -11.34 -11.66 -24.41
N ARG A 462 -12.39 -10.82 -24.28
CA ARG A 462 -13.06 -10.61 -22.97
C ARG A 462 -13.66 -11.91 -22.43
N LYS A 463 -14.23 -12.76 -23.28
CA LYS A 463 -14.75 -14.08 -22.90
C LYS A 463 -13.67 -14.98 -22.34
N GLN A 464 -12.52 -15.07 -23.02
CA GLN A 464 -11.38 -15.88 -22.55
C GLN A 464 -10.85 -15.39 -21.19
N THR A 465 -10.70 -14.07 -21.03
CA THR A 465 -10.28 -13.48 -19.75
C THR A 465 -11.28 -13.79 -18.63
N ALA A 466 -12.58 -13.61 -18.88
CA ALA A 466 -13.62 -13.89 -17.90
C ALA A 466 -13.67 -15.37 -17.50
N GLN A 467 -13.52 -16.30 -18.46
CA GLN A 467 -13.45 -17.74 -18.19
C GLN A 467 -12.25 -18.08 -17.30
N ARG A 468 -11.09 -17.46 -17.56
CA ARG A 468 -9.87 -17.67 -16.75
C ARG A 468 -10.06 -17.18 -15.31
N VAL A 469 -10.62 -15.98 -15.13
CA VAL A 469 -10.89 -15.42 -13.79
C VAL A 469 -11.90 -16.28 -13.03
N PHE A 470 -12.96 -16.73 -13.70
CA PHE A 470 -13.98 -17.58 -13.07
C PHE A 470 -13.41 -18.96 -12.68
N ALA A 471 -12.59 -19.57 -13.54
CA ALA A 471 -11.90 -20.83 -13.23
C ALA A 471 -10.96 -20.68 -12.03
N GLU A 472 -10.27 -19.54 -11.92
CA GLU A 472 -9.41 -19.26 -10.77
C GLU A 472 -10.24 -19.08 -9.47
N GLN A 473 -11.37 -18.36 -9.54
CA GLN A 473 -12.25 -18.18 -8.39
C GLN A 473 -12.94 -19.47 -7.95
N SER A 474 -13.38 -20.32 -8.89
CA SER A 474 -13.98 -21.61 -8.58
C SER A 474 -12.94 -22.57 -7.98
N ALA A 475 -11.71 -22.59 -8.50
CA ALA A 475 -10.61 -23.34 -7.92
C ALA A 475 -10.29 -22.89 -6.48
N LYS A 476 -10.28 -21.58 -6.21
CA LYS A 476 -10.12 -21.01 -4.86
C LYS A 476 -11.24 -21.45 -3.91
N ARG A 477 -12.50 -21.34 -4.33
CA ARG A 477 -13.65 -21.80 -3.51
C ARG A 477 -13.66 -23.30 -3.28
N ALA A 478 -13.31 -24.11 -4.30
CA ALA A 478 -13.23 -25.56 -4.16
C ALA A 478 -12.14 -25.97 -3.15
N ALA A 479 -10.99 -25.28 -3.15
CA ALA A 479 -9.94 -25.47 -2.16
C ALA A 479 -10.39 -25.10 -0.74
N GLU A 480 -11.15 -24.01 -0.57
CA GLU A 480 -11.71 -23.61 0.73
C GLU A 480 -12.73 -24.61 1.28
N VAL A 481 -13.61 -25.16 0.43
CA VAL A 481 -14.62 -26.15 0.84
C VAL A 481 -13.99 -27.51 1.16
N ALA A 482 -12.99 -27.95 0.38
CA ALA A 482 -12.23 -29.17 0.66
C ALA A 482 -11.49 -29.08 2.01
N GLY A 483 -11.03 -27.88 2.41
CA GLY A 483 -10.44 -27.64 3.72
C GLY A 483 -11.42 -27.74 4.91
N ARG A 484 -12.73 -27.62 4.68
CA ARG A 484 -13.75 -27.66 5.75
C ARG A 484 -14.35 -29.05 6.00
N HIS A 485 -14.29 -29.98 5.06
CA HIS A 485 -14.88 -31.33 5.18
C HIS A 485 -13.90 -32.44 5.57
N GLY A 486 -12.70 -32.11 6.05
CA GLY A 486 -11.66 -33.07 6.45
C GLY A 486 -11.77 -33.65 7.88
N ALA A 487 -12.88 -33.47 8.61
CA ALA A 487 -13.05 -34.05 9.95
C ALA A 487 -14.07 -35.21 9.93
N PRO A 488 -13.75 -36.41 10.47
CA PRO A 488 -14.65 -37.55 10.43
C PRO A 488 -15.71 -37.43 11.54
N ALA A 489 -16.99 -37.43 11.17
CA ALA A 489 -18.10 -37.49 12.12
C ALA A 489 -18.52 -38.95 12.40
N SER A 490 -18.49 -39.34 13.67
CA SER A 490 -18.97 -40.63 14.18
C SER A 490 -20.50 -40.72 14.12
N ARG A 491 -21.01 -41.88 13.66
CA ARG A 491 -22.42 -42.28 13.63
C ARG A 491 -23.02 -42.46 15.04
N SER A 492 -24.23 -41.95 15.28
CA SER A 492 -25.22 -42.60 16.18
C SER A 492 -26.68 -42.27 15.79
N LYS A 493 -27.58 -43.20 16.12
CA LYS A 493 -28.91 -43.49 15.54
C LYS A 493 -30.10 -42.66 16.09
N LYS A 494 -31.17 -42.66 15.26
CA LYS A 494 -32.59 -42.22 15.34
C LYS A 494 -33.42 -42.49 16.63
N SER A 495 -34.39 -41.59 16.90
CA SER A 495 -35.87 -41.86 16.99
C SER A 495 -36.72 -40.54 17.03
N PRO A 496 -38.06 -40.57 16.72
CA PRO A 496 -38.86 -39.39 16.27
C PRO A 496 -40.06 -39.05 17.22
N PRO A 497 -41.12 -38.29 16.83
CA PRO A 497 -41.29 -36.85 17.13
C PRO A 497 -42.55 -36.49 17.95
N THR A 498 -42.60 -35.29 18.53
CA THR A 498 -43.86 -34.66 18.99
C THR A 498 -43.86 -33.17 18.67
N ASN A 499 -44.95 -32.75 18.00
CA ASN A 499 -45.21 -31.41 17.48
C ASN A 499 -45.66 -30.43 18.56
N ALA A 500 -45.26 -29.15 18.43
CA ALA A 500 -46.13 -27.96 18.40
C ALA A 500 -45.27 -26.67 18.43
N ASP A 501 -45.25 -25.97 17.29
CA ASP A 501 -45.38 -24.51 17.02
C ASP A 501 -44.76 -23.49 18.01
N ASP A 502 -44.14 -22.36 17.65
CA ASP A 502 -43.91 -21.62 16.40
C ASP A 502 -42.83 -20.55 16.75
N ASP A 503 -41.87 -20.28 15.85
CA ASP A 503 -41.06 -19.03 15.68
C ASP A 503 -39.62 -19.29 15.17
N ALA A 504 -39.46 -19.46 13.85
CA ALA A 504 -38.18 -19.24 13.15
C ALA A 504 -38.37 -19.14 11.62
N LEU A 505 -38.77 -17.97 11.14
CA LEU A 505 -39.22 -17.74 9.75
C LEU A 505 -38.11 -17.52 8.70
N PHE A 506 -36.85 -17.92 8.92
CA PHE A 506 -35.77 -17.79 7.91
C PHE A 506 -34.66 -18.87 7.96
N SER A 507 -34.99 -20.13 8.23
CA SER A 507 -34.04 -21.25 8.08
C SER A 507 -34.47 -22.22 6.97
N SER A 508 -34.11 -21.92 5.72
CA SER A 508 -34.13 -22.92 4.65
C SER A 508 -32.79 -23.65 4.60
N ASN A 509 -32.79 -24.92 5.04
CA ASN A 509 -31.67 -25.85 4.93
C ASN A 509 -31.19 -26.00 3.47
N PRO A 510 -29.87 -26.10 3.21
CA PRO A 510 -29.34 -26.42 1.89
C PRO A 510 -29.60 -27.91 1.60
N SER A 511 -30.34 -28.18 0.53
CA SER A 511 -30.42 -29.51 -0.07
C SER A 511 -29.04 -29.93 -0.59
N GLU A 512 -28.69 -31.20 -0.36
CA GLU A 512 -27.44 -31.83 -0.78
C GLU A 512 -27.14 -31.60 -2.28
N PRO A 513 -25.90 -31.23 -2.67
CA PRO A 513 -25.55 -31.14 -4.08
C PRO A 513 -25.27 -32.54 -4.63
N SER A 514 -26.22 -33.05 -5.43
CA SER A 514 -25.97 -34.14 -6.37
C SER A 514 -24.76 -33.81 -7.25
N SER A 515 -23.71 -34.60 -7.12
CA SER A 515 -22.39 -34.42 -7.74
C SER A 515 -22.35 -34.79 -9.24
N ARG A 516 -23.39 -34.49 -10.03
CA ARG A 516 -23.46 -34.87 -11.46
C ARG A 516 -23.88 -33.78 -12.44
N LEU A 517 -23.87 -32.50 -12.06
CA LEU A 517 -24.19 -31.39 -13.00
C LEU A 517 -23.09 -30.33 -13.17
N ALA A 518 -21.90 -30.50 -12.58
CA ALA A 518 -20.84 -29.48 -12.63
C ALA A 518 -20.09 -29.39 -13.98
N ASP A 519 -20.20 -30.40 -14.85
CA ASP A 519 -19.45 -30.45 -16.12
C ASP A 519 -20.16 -29.75 -17.31
N GLY A 520 -21.39 -29.27 -17.10
CA GLY A 520 -22.19 -28.60 -18.14
C GLY A 520 -22.18 -27.06 -18.07
N ALA A 521 -21.97 -26.46 -16.90
CA ALA A 521 -22.19 -25.03 -16.69
C ALA A 521 -21.06 -24.12 -17.23
N THR A 522 -19.85 -24.66 -17.45
CA THR A 522 -18.71 -23.92 -17.99
C THR A 522 -18.78 -23.68 -19.50
N LYS A 523 -19.70 -24.33 -20.23
CA LYS A 523 -19.76 -24.25 -21.70
C LYS A 523 -20.45 -22.99 -22.24
N SER A 524 -21.10 -22.18 -21.40
CA SER A 524 -21.88 -21.02 -21.87
C SER A 524 -21.71 -19.78 -20.98
N LEU A 525 -20.47 -19.34 -20.73
CA LEU A 525 -20.26 -17.98 -20.21
C LEU A 525 -20.43 -16.98 -21.37
N GLY A 526 -21.60 -16.35 -21.46
CA GLY A 526 -21.83 -15.19 -22.31
C GLY A 526 -21.17 -13.97 -21.67
N VAL A 527 -20.37 -13.21 -22.44
CA VAL A 527 -19.89 -11.90 -22.00
C VAL A 527 -20.75 -10.83 -22.65
N THR A 528 -21.47 -10.08 -21.81
CA THR A 528 -22.15 -8.86 -22.24
C THR A 528 -21.16 -7.70 -22.09
N PRO A 529 -20.70 -7.07 -23.18
CA PRO A 529 -19.84 -5.90 -23.08
C PRO A 529 -20.61 -4.77 -22.39
N THR A 530 -19.95 -4.05 -21.49
CA THR A 530 -20.56 -2.90 -20.81
C THR A 530 -20.64 -1.68 -21.73
N SER A 531 -19.71 -1.53 -22.68
CA SER A 531 -19.62 -0.40 -23.60
C SER A 531 -19.58 -0.84 -25.07
N SER A 532 -20.16 -0.01 -25.95
CA SER A 532 -20.12 -0.16 -27.41
C SER A 532 -19.00 0.63 -28.08
N SER A 533 -17.98 1.08 -27.33
CA SER A 533 -16.84 1.84 -27.88
C SER A 533 -16.06 1.11 -28.96
N CYS A 534 -16.04 -0.23 -28.95
CA CYS A 534 -15.40 -1.04 -29.98
C CYS A 534 -16.25 -1.18 -31.26
N LEU A 535 -17.55 -0.82 -31.21
CA LEU A 535 -18.47 -0.86 -32.36
C LEU A 535 -18.71 0.54 -32.94
N ILE A 536 -18.82 1.56 -32.09
CA ILE A 536 -18.92 2.97 -32.50
C ILE A 536 -17.54 3.60 -32.36
N SER A 537 -16.86 3.84 -33.50
CA SER A 537 -15.56 4.53 -33.51
C SER A 537 -15.67 5.95 -32.95
N GLN A 538 -14.55 6.49 -32.48
CA GLN A 538 -14.49 7.85 -31.93
C GLN A 538 -14.88 8.90 -32.99
N GLU A 539 -14.64 8.63 -34.27
CA GLU A 539 -15.01 9.51 -35.39
C GLU A 539 -16.52 9.55 -35.58
N ILE A 540 -17.19 8.40 -35.61
CA ILE A 540 -18.65 8.32 -35.71
C ILE A 540 -19.29 8.98 -34.49
N ALA A 541 -18.73 8.76 -33.31
CA ALA A 541 -19.19 9.39 -32.08
C ALA A 541 -19.09 10.93 -32.11
N ARG A 542 -18.13 11.51 -32.87
CA ARG A 542 -18.02 12.97 -33.04
C ARG A 542 -19.08 13.54 -33.98
N ILE A 543 -19.63 12.74 -34.89
CA ILE A 543 -20.69 13.16 -35.82
C ILE A 543 -22.02 13.34 -35.07
N PHE A 544 -22.33 12.41 -34.17
CA PHE A 544 -23.59 12.40 -33.40
C PHE A 544 -23.44 13.08 -32.03
N ARG A 545 -22.98 14.34 -32.02
CA ARG A 545 -22.91 15.11 -30.77
C ARG A 545 -24.30 15.44 -30.25
N ALA A 546 -24.53 15.14 -28.98
CA ALA A 546 -25.77 15.49 -28.31
C ALA A 546 -25.75 16.96 -27.84
N GLU A 547 -26.94 17.56 -27.71
CA GLU A 547 -27.12 18.90 -27.15
C GLU A 547 -26.59 18.99 -25.72
N ASN A 548 -26.04 20.16 -25.37
CA ASN A 548 -25.52 20.44 -24.04
C ASN A 548 -26.65 20.42 -22.99
N PRO A 549 -26.37 19.95 -21.77
CA PRO A 549 -27.35 19.93 -20.68
C PRO A 549 -27.53 21.33 -20.07
N THR A 550 -28.51 21.45 -19.16
CA THR A 550 -28.73 22.67 -18.39
C THR A 550 -27.50 23.08 -17.60
N GLU A 551 -27.09 24.33 -17.73
CA GLU A 551 -25.98 24.89 -16.96
C GLU A 551 -26.34 25.02 -15.47
N SER A 552 -25.37 24.72 -14.61
CA SER A 552 -25.49 24.92 -13.16
C SER A 552 -24.24 25.64 -12.65
N PRO A 553 -24.30 26.97 -12.49
CA PRO A 553 -23.19 27.77 -11.99
C PRO A 553 -22.63 27.26 -10.65
N LEU A 554 -23.48 26.85 -9.72
CA LEU A 554 -23.03 26.35 -8.41
C LEU A 554 -22.28 25.02 -8.54
N CYS A 555 -22.75 24.10 -9.38
CA CYS A 555 -22.05 22.84 -9.65
C CYS A 555 -20.65 23.11 -10.23
N ARG A 556 -20.57 23.97 -11.24
CA ARG A 556 -19.31 24.36 -11.88
C ARG A 556 -18.33 24.99 -10.89
N PHE A 557 -18.81 25.91 -10.06
CA PHE A 557 -18.03 26.54 -9.00
C PHE A 557 -17.49 25.51 -7.99
N LEU A 558 -18.34 24.62 -7.48
CA LEU A 558 -17.94 23.61 -6.50
C LEU A 558 -16.92 22.61 -7.07
N LEU A 559 -17.11 22.14 -8.31
CA LEU A 559 -16.12 21.28 -8.98
C LEU A 559 -14.79 22.00 -9.19
N SER A 560 -14.82 23.25 -9.67
CA SER A 560 -13.61 24.06 -9.87
C SER A 560 -12.86 24.35 -8.56
N SER A 561 -13.59 24.37 -7.44
CA SER A 561 -13.05 24.54 -6.10
C SER A 561 -12.55 23.24 -5.46
N GLY A 562 -12.58 22.12 -6.19
CA GLY A 562 -12.07 20.83 -5.73
C GLY A 562 -13.04 19.99 -4.90
N TYR A 563 -14.30 20.40 -4.77
CA TYR A 563 -15.29 19.65 -4.01
C TYR A 563 -15.88 18.50 -4.81
N TYR A 564 -16.25 17.45 -4.07
CA TYR A 564 -17.04 16.33 -4.58
C TYR A 564 -18.51 16.53 -4.23
N MET A 565 -19.40 16.01 -5.07
CA MET A 565 -20.84 16.13 -4.85
C MET A 565 -21.58 14.82 -5.08
N THR A 566 -22.62 14.59 -4.28
CA THR A 566 -23.64 13.54 -4.51
C THR A 566 -25.04 14.17 -4.47
N PRO A 567 -26.11 13.47 -4.89
CA PRO A 567 -27.47 13.98 -4.76
C PRO A 567 -27.83 14.33 -3.31
N GLY A 568 -28.33 15.54 -3.09
CA GLY A 568 -28.70 16.05 -1.76
C GLY A 568 -30.14 15.75 -1.32
N LEU A 569 -30.95 15.10 -2.18
CA LEU A 569 -32.40 14.97 -2.01
C LEU A 569 -32.81 14.41 -0.64
N ARG A 570 -32.06 13.44 -0.11
CA ARG A 570 -32.31 12.85 1.22
C ARG A 570 -32.25 13.86 2.37
N PHE A 571 -31.54 14.97 2.17
CA PHE A 571 -31.34 16.03 3.15
C PHE A 571 -32.02 17.34 2.77
N GLY A 572 -32.94 17.31 1.80
CA GLY A 572 -33.70 18.50 1.38
C GLY A 572 -32.87 19.56 0.66
N ALA A 573 -31.75 19.17 0.03
CA ALA A 573 -30.90 20.07 -0.74
C ALA A 573 -30.62 19.50 -2.14
N LYS A 574 -30.09 20.33 -3.05
CA LYS A 574 -29.71 19.87 -4.38
C LYS A 574 -28.49 18.94 -4.32
N TYR A 575 -27.48 19.30 -3.53
CA TYR A 575 -26.20 18.60 -3.43
C TYR A 575 -25.83 18.26 -2.00
N SER A 576 -25.23 17.08 -1.80
CA SER A 576 -24.34 16.86 -0.66
C SER A 576 -22.91 17.12 -1.10
N VAL A 577 -22.21 18.03 -0.43
CA VAL A 577 -20.89 18.51 -0.82
C VAL A 577 -19.82 18.02 0.14
N TYR A 578 -18.76 17.46 -0.40
CA TYR A 578 -17.70 16.79 0.34
C TYR A 578 -16.34 17.43 0.03
N PRO A 579 -15.46 17.59 1.02
CA PRO A 579 -14.11 18.13 0.82
C PRO A 579 -13.17 17.17 0.07
N GLY A 580 -13.61 15.93 -0.16
CA GLY A 580 -12.87 14.88 -0.85
C GLY A 580 -13.81 13.73 -1.20
N ASP A 581 -13.27 12.62 -1.71
CA ASP A 581 -14.04 11.49 -2.19
C ASP A 581 -15.10 10.98 -1.15
N PRO A 582 -16.41 10.95 -1.49
CA PRO A 582 -17.50 10.47 -0.64
C PRO A 582 -17.35 9.05 -0.03
N LEU A 583 -16.47 8.19 -0.54
CA LEU A 583 -16.14 6.91 0.09
C LEU A 583 -15.20 7.05 1.29
N ARG A 584 -14.52 8.20 1.43
CA ARG A 584 -13.53 8.48 2.47
C ARG A 584 -13.94 9.64 3.38
N PHE A 585 -14.72 10.59 2.87
CA PHE A 585 -15.09 11.81 3.57
C PHE A 585 -16.59 11.88 3.82
N HIS A 586 -16.97 12.56 4.91
CA HIS A 586 -18.35 12.97 5.15
C HIS A 586 -18.63 14.32 4.47
N ALA A 587 -19.90 14.54 4.10
CA ALA A 587 -20.31 15.82 3.52
C ALA A 587 -20.24 16.93 4.59
N HIS A 588 -19.72 18.10 4.20
CA HIS A 588 -19.65 19.29 5.05
C HIS A 588 -20.83 20.22 4.82
N PHE A 589 -21.32 20.30 3.57
CA PHE A 589 -22.40 21.20 3.19
C PHE A 589 -23.55 20.47 2.52
N MET A 590 -24.78 20.85 2.85
CA MET A 590 -25.96 20.58 2.03
C MET A 590 -26.20 21.82 1.17
N ALA A 591 -26.06 21.72 -0.16
CA ALA A 591 -26.03 22.89 -1.03
C ALA A 591 -27.23 22.99 -1.98
N SER A 592 -27.75 24.20 -2.15
CA SER A 592 -28.81 24.54 -3.11
C SER A 592 -28.46 25.81 -3.88
N GLN A 593 -28.89 25.88 -5.14
CA GLN A 593 -28.69 27.04 -6.01
C GLN A 593 -29.99 27.82 -6.14
N TYR A 594 -29.89 29.15 -6.14
CA TYR A 594 -30.96 30.09 -6.47
C TYR A 594 -30.48 31.04 -7.56
N ASP A 595 -31.39 31.55 -8.39
CA ASP A 595 -31.08 32.61 -9.34
C ASP A 595 -30.82 33.93 -8.59
N TRP A 596 -30.11 34.87 -9.23
CA TRP A 596 -29.59 36.05 -8.54
C TRP A 596 -30.67 36.92 -7.90
N ASP A 597 -31.75 37.17 -8.66
CA ASP A 597 -32.90 37.98 -8.22
C ASP A 597 -34.08 37.11 -7.75
N GLU A 598 -33.83 35.81 -7.50
CA GLU A 598 -34.86 34.90 -6.99
C GLU A 598 -35.15 35.19 -5.52
N GLU A 599 -36.42 35.48 -5.21
CA GLU A 599 -36.87 35.57 -3.82
C GLU A 599 -36.79 34.19 -3.15
N ILE A 600 -35.90 34.03 -2.16
CA ILE A 600 -35.76 32.79 -1.41
C ILE A 600 -36.84 32.73 -0.31
N PRO A 601 -37.79 31.77 -0.36
CA PRO A 601 -38.78 31.63 0.69
C PRO A 601 -38.12 31.38 2.05
N ILE A 602 -38.54 32.12 3.08
CA ILE A 602 -37.95 31.96 4.43
C ILE A 602 -38.08 30.53 4.96
N LEU A 603 -39.15 29.82 4.57
CA LEU A 603 -39.35 28.42 4.94
C LEU A 603 -38.28 27.49 4.35
N ASP A 604 -37.73 27.79 3.19
CA ASP A 604 -36.66 26.99 2.57
C ASP A 604 -35.34 27.20 3.31
N ILE A 605 -35.06 28.42 3.76
CA ILE A 605 -33.90 28.74 4.62
C ILE A 605 -34.02 28.00 5.96
N VAL A 606 -35.20 28.05 6.58
CA VAL A 606 -35.48 27.38 7.86
C VAL A 606 -35.39 25.86 7.70
N ALA A 607 -36.01 25.28 6.68
CA ALA A 607 -36.02 23.84 6.42
C ALA A 607 -34.62 23.32 6.05
N GLY A 608 -33.93 23.98 5.12
CA GLY A 608 -32.58 23.63 4.69
C GLY A 608 -31.58 23.73 5.85
N GLY A 609 -31.62 24.83 6.61
CA GLY A 609 -30.82 25.01 7.81
C GLY A 609 -31.07 23.93 8.87
N ARG A 610 -32.34 23.61 9.16
CA ARG A 610 -32.71 22.56 10.12
C ARG A 610 -32.23 21.18 9.67
N LEU A 611 -32.47 20.80 8.41
CA LEU A 611 -32.10 19.48 7.88
C LEU A 611 -30.58 19.29 7.82
N ALA A 612 -29.82 20.32 7.44
CA ALA A 612 -28.37 20.27 7.41
C ALA A 612 -27.77 20.22 8.83
N THR A 613 -28.21 21.11 9.72
CA THR A 613 -27.67 21.18 11.10
C THR A 613 -27.99 19.91 11.90
N ALA A 614 -29.16 19.28 11.67
CA ALA A 614 -29.53 18.01 12.31
C ALA A 614 -28.53 16.86 12.02
N VAL A 615 -27.81 16.94 10.89
CA VAL A 615 -26.76 15.98 10.54
C VAL A 615 -25.35 16.57 10.67
N LYS A 616 -25.21 17.64 11.45
CA LYS A 616 -23.94 18.37 11.73
C LYS A 616 -23.26 18.90 10.47
N LYS A 617 -24.05 19.48 9.56
CA LYS A 617 -23.58 20.09 8.31
C LYS A 617 -24.11 21.51 8.18
N ALA A 618 -23.38 22.37 7.47
CA ALA A 618 -23.85 23.69 7.12
C ALA A 618 -24.80 23.64 5.91
N PHE A 619 -25.82 24.50 5.89
CA PHE A 619 -26.64 24.70 4.70
C PHE A 619 -26.00 25.77 3.82
N LEU A 620 -25.62 25.41 2.59
CA LEU A 620 -24.95 26.30 1.65
C LEU A 620 -25.94 26.74 0.58
N ILE A 621 -26.13 28.04 0.43
CA ILE A 621 -26.87 28.60 -0.71
C ILE A 621 -25.89 29.31 -1.64
N GLY A 622 -26.15 29.24 -2.94
CA GLY A 622 -25.31 29.95 -3.92
C GLY A 622 -26.09 30.45 -5.12
N GLY A 623 -25.64 31.58 -5.67
CA GLY A 623 -26.21 32.20 -6.86
C GLY A 623 -25.12 32.83 -7.72
N GLN A 624 -25.36 32.88 -9.03
CA GLN A 624 -24.42 33.49 -9.97
C GLN A 624 -24.67 34.99 -10.06
N GLU A 625 -23.63 35.79 -9.85
CA GLU A 625 -23.71 37.24 -10.00
C GLU A 625 -23.86 37.61 -11.49
N PRO A 626 -24.80 38.50 -11.85
CA PRO A 626 -24.95 38.97 -13.21
C PRO A 626 -23.71 39.79 -13.59
N GLY A 627 -22.97 39.30 -14.60
CA GLY A 627 -21.80 40.01 -15.13
C GLY A 627 -22.20 41.26 -15.92
N LEU A 628 -21.39 42.32 -15.83
CA LEU A 628 -21.58 43.56 -16.59
C LEU A 628 -21.17 43.45 -18.07
N GLU A 629 -20.37 42.43 -18.47
CA GLU A 629 -20.05 42.13 -19.87
C GLU A 629 -19.84 40.63 -20.12
N ALA A 630 -20.02 40.20 -21.38
CA ALA A 630 -20.07 38.78 -21.81
C ALA A 630 -18.75 37.98 -21.69
N SER A 631 -17.65 38.58 -21.22
CA SER A 631 -16.31 37.99 -21.19
C SER A 631 -15.65 37.93 -19.79
N SER A 632 -16.29 38.45 -18.73
CA SER A 632 -15.79 38.31 -17.36
C SER A 632 -16.28 37.02 -16.71
N ASP A 633 -15.37 36.31 -16.03
CA ASP A 633 -15.63 35.07 -15.29
C ASP A 633 -16.80 35.26 -14.32
N ARG A 634 -17.96 34.64 -14.61
CA ARG A 634 -19.20 34.89 -13.88
C ARG A 634 -19.08 34.33 -12.46
N GLN A 635 -18.83 35.21 -11.49
CA GLN A 635 -18.56 34.84 -10.11
C GLN A 635 -19.81 34.26 -9.42
N VAL A 636 -19.65 33.14 -8.72
CA VAL A 636 -20.70 32.55 -7.87
C VAL A 636 -20.50 33.04 -6.45
N ARG A 637 -21.54 33.63 -5.86
CA ARG A 637 -21.56 34.02 -4.44
C ARG A 637 -22.24 32.93 -3.64
N THR A 638 -21.68 32.60 -2.49
CA THR A 638 -22.24 31.57 -1.60
C THR A 638 -22.37 32.06 -0.17
N PHE A 639 -23.37 31.55 0.54
CA PHE A 639 -23.59 31.80 1.97
C PHE A 639 -23.79 30.49 2.70
N SER A 640 -23.14 30.38 3.86
CA SER A 640 -23.25 29.24 4.77
C SER A 640 -24.14 29.60 5.95
N LEU A 641 -25.15 28.78 6.22
CA LEU A 641 -26.16 28.98 7.26
C LEU A 641 -26.09 27.82 8.26
N GLU A 642 -26.01 28.16 9.53
CA GLU A 642 -26.04 27.23 10.66
C GLU A 642 -26.97 27.77 11.75
N TRP A 643 -27.66 26.87 12.45
CA TRP A 643 -28.47 27.28 13.60
C TRP A 643 -27.57 27.54 14.81
N ALA A 644 -27.65 28.74 15.38
CA ALA A 644 -26.79 29.20 16.48
C ALA A 644 -27.01 28.44 17.82
N ALA A 645 -28.01 27.55 17.91
CA ALA A 645 -28.31 26.78 19.10
C ALA A 645 -28.69 25.34 18.73
N MET A 646 -27.71 24.43 18.81
CA MET A 646 -27.92 23.01 19.07
C MET A 646 -26.81 22.44 19.94
#